data_AF-A0AAW0CXR9-F1
#
_entry.id   AF-A0AAW0CXR9-F1
#
_cell.length_a   1.000
_cell.length_b   1.000
_cell.length_c   1.000
_cell.angle_alpha   90.00
_cell.angle_beta   90.00
_cell.angle_gamma   90.00
#
_symmetry.space_group_name_H-M   'P 1'
#
loop_
_entity.id
_entity.type
_entity.pdbx_description
1 polymer ?
#
loop_
_entity_poly.entity_id
_entity_poly.type
_entity_poly.pdbx_seq_one_letter_code
_entity_poly.pdbx_strand_id
1 'polypeptide(L)'
;MPFGEVVCGSPGSGKSTYCYGKHQLFSALNRPITIVNLDPANENIPYPCAIDISSLITLKDVMEEHGLGPNGGMLYCLEYLEVNYDWLEDRLKELGPDAYVLFDLPGQVELSTNHDSVKRIVQKLTKSGFRLAAVHLCDAHYVTDASKYISVLLLSLRTMLHLELPHINVLSKVDLLKQYGELDFNLDFYTEVQDLSYLENALSASSPRFAALNMAIISLIEDFSLVGFETLAVEDKDSMIHLTRAIDRATGYVYIPPTGSQAPPGTIDESDAPSAVRPNTYALFSSAAGPMSGPLSDVRDVQERWIDAREEYDAYENRKWRQEGEMVRDEVARGKNARERETLKLLKDGIINNPLHASAPPELHEASDLVEYQGPDDPSIPINWRFAESISAIKGFQACMVNVLLKRKYGIAPQKVVINTDHACLMFLSWALSEVDVEGKKCTVYSPEFSNLFPSQMKDPHHQLPHNTACTNIYKTKDGKFYHTHGSLDSTQTQAALGIPHVYEAKPGDSIYSVYEEKVAQHDASLLDKLINDEYRQAGTICQTVDEYLSSEHGKANAHVGLYEVHHVPNPSQKPSWWSTPEGTRADPSRPLFGLKVVDLTRIIAAPTIGRELAELGASVMRITSPNISDMQPLNFDLGWGKWNAHLDLKQEADRKKLKELIKECDVVIEGYRPGVMKKWGFGKEDILKMVEGREKGIVYVHENCYGWNGPLSYRSGWQQISDAHCGVSMGYGRAMGHDEAVTPVFPNSDYCTGAAGAIGAIQALIERGEKGGSFVVDVALNYYSQWLVSSCGEYPKEVWKSVWEKHGKPVFHHKDNMQVTVPALLGLLKKNTPHMFDASFFETRYNKALGTSVRTTKPIVNFPDGIVKLGFNVGCRPNGVDKAQWPADLMTEVVA
;
A
#
# COMPACT_ATOMS: atom_id res chain seq x y z
N MET A 1 1.76 9.12 -40.70
CA MET A 1 0.72 9.92 -41.39
C MET A 1 0.39 11.04 -40.43
N PRO A 2 0.59 12.31 -40.78
CA PRO A 2 0.38 13.39 -39.85
C PRO A 2 -1.13 13.61 -39.60
N PHE A 3 -1.47 13.94 -38.37
CA PHE A 3 -2.83 14.24 -37.94
C PHE A 3 -2.93 15.71 -37.58
N GLY A 4 -4.12 16.29 -37.65
CA GLY A 4 -4.26 17.68 -37.28
C GLY A 4 -5.68 18.20 -37.21
N GLU A 5 -5.77 19.45 -36.77
CA GLU A 5 -7.02 20.17 -36.58
C GLU A 5 -7.00 21.48 -37.33
N VAL A 6 -8.08 21.74 -38.05
CA VAL A 6 -8.34 23.04 -38.66
C VAL A 6 -9.28 23.78 -37.72
N VAL A 7 -8.73 24.73 -36.96
CA VAL A 7 -9.48 25.48 -35.94
C VAL A 7 -10.10 26.70 -36.60
N CYS A 8 -11.43 26.75 -36.67
CA CYS A 8 -12.19 27.81 -37.32
C CYS A 8 -13.32 28.35 -36.44
N GLY A 9 -13.90 29.49 -36.81
CA GLY A 9 -14.98 30.11 -36.05
C GLY A 9 -14.90 31.64 -36.06
N SER A 10 -15.98 32.28 -35.61
CA SER A 10 -16.15 33.73 -35.67
C SER A 10 -15.10 34.50 -34.84
N PRO A 11 -14.96 35.83 -35.05
CA PRO A 11 -14.06 36.62 -34.23
C PRO A 11 -14.50 36.56 -32.77
N GLY A 12 -13.55 36.36 -31.86
CA GLY A 12 -13.85 36.25 -30.43
C GLY A 12 -14.32 34.89 -29.96
N SER A 13 -14.50 33.87 -30.82
CA SER A 13 -14.90 32.52 -30.40
C SER A 13 -13.83 31.72 -29.64
N GLY A 14 -12.64 32.28 -29.41
CA GLY A 14 -11.60 31.67 -28.58
C GLY A 14 -10.65 30.71 -29.31
N LYS A 15 -10.52 30.78 -30.65
CA LYS A 15 -9.62 29.93 -31.46
C LYS A 15 -8.17 29.86 -30.95
N SER A 16 -7.50 31.00 -30.82
CA SER A 16 -6.11 31.02 -30.36
C SER A 16 -5.96 30.60 -28.89
N THR A 17 -6.96 30.90 -28.06
CA THR A 17 -7.04 30.43 -26.67
C THR A 17 -7.15 28.91 -26.60
N TYR A 18 -7.99 28.31 -27.44
CA TYR A 18 -8.12 26.87 -27.59
C TYR A 18 -6.81 26.22 -28.04
N CYS A 19 -6.15 26.78 -29.07
CA CYS A 19 -4.87 26.27 -29.54
C CYS A 19 -3.82 26.26 -28.42
N TYR A 20 -3.75 27.33 -27.63
CA TYR A 20 -2.82 27.41 -26.51
C TYR A 20 -3.15 26.42 -25.38
N GLY A 21 -4.42 26.35 -24.96
CA GLY A 21 -4.85 25.38 -23.95
C GLY A 21 -4.57 23.94 -24.38
N LYS A 22 -4.73 23.64 -25.66
CA LYS A 22 -4.44 22.30 -26.22
C LYS A 22 -2.95 22.00 -26.23
N HIS A 23 -2.11 22.98 -26.55
CA HIS A 23 -0.67 22.85 -26.44
C HIS A 23 -0.22 22.56 -25.00
N GLN A 24 -0.79 23.26 -24.02
CA GLN A 24 -0.50 23.01 -22.60
C GLN A 24 -0.92 21.60 -22.18
N LEU A 25 -2.12 21.15 -22.56
CA LEU A 25 -2.62 19.81 -22.26
C LEU A 25 -1.73 18.72 -22.89
N PHE A 26 -1.42 18.83 -24.18
CA PHE A 26 -0.62 17.82 -24.88
C PHE A 26 0.81 17.77 -24.37
N SER A 27 1.40 18.93 -24.03
CA SER A 27 2.71 19.00 -23.37
C SER A 27 2.71 18.26 -22.03
N ALA A 28 1.67 18.44 -21.21
CA ALA A 28 1.53 17.73 -19.94
C ALA A 28 1.33 16.21 -20.11
N LEU A 29 0.69 15.79 -21.21
CA LEU A 29 0.48 14.38 -21.55
C LEU A 29 1.65 13.74 -22.31
N ASN A 30 2.75 14.47 -22.54
CA ASN A 30 3.85 14.09 -23.42
C ASN A 30 3.37 13.66 -24.82
N ARG A 31 2.26 14.22 -25.29
CA ARG A 31 1.71 13.97 -26.63
C ARG A 31 2.32 15.02 -27.59
N PRO A 32 2.85 14.61 -28.76
CA PRO A 32 3.42 15.56 -29.70
C PRO A 32 2.35 16.54 -30.17
N ILE A 33 2.68 17.83 -30.24
CA ILE A 33 1.80 18.88 -30.76
C ILE A 33 2.63 19.98 -31.39
N THR A 34 2.09 20.60 -32.43
CA THR A 34 2.70 21.74 -33.11
C THR A 34 1.60 22.67 -33.60
N ILE A 35 1.81 23.99 -33.48
CA ILE A 35 0.82 24.98 -33.90
C ILE A 35 1.34 25.77 -35.10
N VAL A 36 0.47 25.93 -36.09
CA VAL A 36 0.64 26.72 -37.30
C VAL A 36 -0.37 27.87 -37.25
N ASN A 37 0.13 29.10 -37.20
CA ASN A 37 -0.69 30.29 -37.29
C ASN A 37 -0.95 30.65 -38.76
N LEU A 38 -2.21 30.61 -39.16
CA LEU A 38 -2.67 31.07 -40.48
C LEU A 38 -3.49 32.37 -40.39
N ASP A 39 -3.53 33.02 -39.22
CA ASP A 39 -4.13 34.34 -39.04
C ASP A 39 -3.07 35.47 -39.19
N PRO A 40 -3.01 36.16 -40.33
CA PRO A 40 -2.07 37.26 -40.57
C PRO A 40 -2.43 38.56 -39.83
N ALA A 41 -3.56 38.62 -39.12
CA ALA A 41 -3.94 39.75 -38.27
C ALA A 41 -3.58 39.51 -36.79
N ASN A 42 -3.10 38.33 -36.43
CA ASN A 42 -2.76 38.01 -35.05
C ASN A 42 -1.34 38.48 -34.69
N GLU A 43 -1.23 39.70 -34.18
CA GLU A 43 0.07 40.29 -33.80
C GLU A 43 0.65 39.73 -32.48
N ASN A 44 -0.18 39.11 -31.64
CA ASN A 44 0.21 38.64 -30.31
C ASN A 44 -0.13 37.17 -30.13
N ILE A 45 0.70 36.30 -30.71
CA ILE A 45 0.49 34.85 -30.67
C ILE A 45 0.74 34.34 -29.24
N PRO A 46 -0.27 33.76 -28.55
CA PRO A 46 -0.16 33.38 -27.14
C PRO A 46 0.52 32.02 -26.92
N TYR A 47 0.89 31.32 -27.99
CA TYR A 47 1.39 29.95 -27.97
C TYR A 47 2.73 29.80 -28.70
N PRO A 48 3.49 28.71 -28.44
CA PRO A 48 4.67 28.37 -29.22
C PRO A 48 4.29 28.06 -30.67
N CYS A 49 4.57 29.00 -31.57
CA CYS A 49 4.24 28.92 -32.99
C CYS A 49 5.41 28.34 -33.78
N ALA A 50 5.17 27.26 -34.53
CA ALA A 50 6.21 26.64 -35.36
C ALA A 50 6.25 27.22 -36.77
N ILE A 51 5.10 27.56 -37.33
CA ILE A 51 4.96 28.18 -38.65
C ILE A 51 3.97 29.32 -38.54
N ASP A 52 4.40 30.52 -38.93
CA ASP A 52 3.59 31.73 -38.89
C ASP A 52 3.49 32.34 -40.29
N ILE A 53 2.27 32.49 -40.79
CA ILE A 53 1.95 33.12 -42.08
C ILE A 53 2.51 34.55 -42.17
N SER A 54 2.67 35.26 -41.04
CA SER A 54 3.24 36.62 -41.01
C SER A 54 4.65 36.70 -41.62
N SER A 55 5.39 35.59 -41.60
CA SER A 55 6.71 35.50 -42.22
C SER A 55 6.68 35.31 -43.75
N LEU A 56 5.50 35.04 -44.31
CA LEU A 56 5.23 35.02 -45.75
C LEU A 56 4.54 36.32 -46.21
N ILE A 57 3.48 36.73 -45.51
CA ILE A 57 2.67 37.90 -45.84
C ILE A 57 1.97 38.44 -44.59
N THR A 58 1.94 39.76 -44.41
CA THR A 58 1.25 40.41 -43.29
C THR A 58 0.01 41.16 -43.76
N LEU A 59 -1.03 41.24 -42.92
CA LEU A 59 -2.25 41.98 -43.26
C LEU A 59 -1.96 43.48 -43.48
N LYS A 60 -1.06 44.05 -42.68
CA LYS A 60 -0.70 45.46 -42.74
C LYS A 60 -0.10 45.83 -44.09
N ASP A 61 0.87 45.06 -44.57
CA ASP A 61 1.55 45.33 -45.84
C ASP A 61 0.56 45.26 -47.02
N VAL A 62 -0.34 44.28 -47.00
CA VAL A 62 -1.38 44.12 -48.03
C VAL A 62 -2.37 45.29 -48.04
N MET A 63 -2.81 45.76 -46.87
CA MET A 63 -3.71 46.90 -46.76
C MET A 63 -3.06 48.19 -47.27
N GLU A 64 -1.78 48.40 -46.95
CA GLU A 64 -1.01 49.58 -47.37
C GLU A 64 -0.70 49.56 -48.88
N GLU A 65 -0.31 48.40 -49.44
CA GLU A 65 0.10 48.28 -50.84
C GLU A 65 -1.07 48.23 -51.83
N HIS A 66 -2.15 47.52 -51.48
CA HIS A 66 -3.29 47.32 -52.38
C HIS A 66 -4.50 48.21 -52.06
N GLY A 67 -4.44 49.05 -51.01
CA GLY A 67 -5.54 49.93 -50.62
C GLY A 67 -6.80 49.19 -50.18
N LEU A 68 -6.66 47.95 -49.69
CA LEU A 68 -7.76 47.10 -49.27
C LEU A 68 -8.14 47.38 -47.82
N GLY A 69 -9.43 47.23 -47.49
CA GLY A 69 -9.89 47.19 -46.11
C GLY A 69 -9.53 45.87 -45.40
N PRO A 70 -9.65 45.79 -44.06
CA PRO A 70 -9.22 44.63 -43.27
C PRO A 70 -9.73 43.27 -43.76
N ASN A 71 -11.01 43.19 -44.15
CA ASN A 71 -11.60 41.94 -44.65
C ASN A 71 -11.07 41.56 -46.04
N GLY A 72 -10.87 42.54 -46.92
CA GLY A 72 -10.31 42.33 -48.26
C GLY A 72 -8.82 41.98 -48.21
N GLY A 73 -8.07 42.59 -47.29
CA GLY A 73 -6.67 42.26 -47.05
C GLY A 73 -6.51 40.85 -46.48
N MET A 74 -7.38 40.43 -45.56
CA MET A 74 -7.35 39.07 -45.00
C MET A 74 -7.60 38.01 -46.06
N LEU A 75 -8.57 38.25 -46.94
CA LEU A 75 -8.86 37.38 -48.08
C LEU A 75 -7.65 37.22 -48.99
N TYR A 76 -7.03 38.35 -49.35
CA TYR A 76 -5.85 38.39 -50.18
C TYR A 76 -4.67 37.61 -49.56
N CYS A 77 -4.44 37.74 -48.24
CA CYS A 77 -3.39 36.98 -47.57
C CYS A 77 -3.56 35.46 -47.73
N LEU A 78 -4.80 34.96 -47.63
CA LEU A 78 -5.06 33.53 -47.81
C LEU A 78 -5.04 33.08 -49.27
N GLU A 79 -5.46 33.92 -50.21
CA GLU A 79 -5.26 33.67 -51.66
C GLU A 79 -3.77 33.61 -51.99
N TYR A 80 -2.97 34.51 -51.41
CA TYR A 80 -1.53 34.55 -51.58
C TYR A 80 -0.87 33.30 -51.00
N LEU A 81 -1.30 32.83 -49.83
CA LEU A 81 -0.87 31.55 -49.27
C LEU A 81 -1.29 30.36 -50.15
N GLU A 82 -2.49 30.38 -50.73
CA GLU A 82 -2.97 29.32 -51.62
C GLU A 82 -2.10 29.20 -52.88
N VAL A 83 -1.74 30.34 -53.48
CA VAL A 83 -0.85 30.42 -54.66
C VAL A 83 0.56 29.97 -54.30
N ASN A 84 1.06 30.37 -53.13
CA ASN A 84 2.40 30.04 -52.64
C ASN A 84 2.41 28.86 -51.67
N TYR A 85 1.53 27.87 -51.89
CA TYR A 85 1.33 26.75 -50.95
C TYR A 85 2.61 25.94 -50.70
N ASP A 86 3.53 25.88 -51.67
CA ASP A 86 4.82 25.18 -51.55
C ASP A 86 5.61 25.67 -50.31
N TRP A 87 5.48 26.97 -49.95
CA TRP A 87 6.08 27.53 -48.74
C TRP A 87 5.57 26.85 -47.45
N LEU A 88 4.26 26.60 -47.37
CA LEU A 88 3.66 25.92 -46.23
C LEU A 88 4.00 24.42 -46.26
N GLU A 89 3.97 23.81 -47.45
CA GLU A 89 4.27 22.40 -47.63
C GLU A 89 5.70 22.05 -47.19
N ASP A 90 6.69 22.86 -47.59
CA ASP A 90 8.09 22.62 -47.26
C ASP A 90 8.36 22.76 -45.76
N ARG A 91 7.78 23.78 -45.11
CA ARG A 91 7.89 23.95 -43.65
C ARG A 91 7.19 22.84 -42.88
N LEU A 92 6.06 22.33 -43.36
CA LEU A 92 5.38 21.21 -42.72
C LEU A 92 6.20 19.91 -42.80
N LYS A 93 6.97 19.70 -43.87
CA LYS A 93 7.87 18.53 -44.00
C LYS A 93 8.99 18.54 -42.96
N GLU A 94 9.44 19.71 -42.51
CA GLU A 94 10.48 19.86 -41.48
C GLU A 94 10.04 19.40 -40.08
N LEU A 95 8.73 19.33 -39.82
CA LEU A 95 8.17 18.96 -38.50
C LEU A 95 8.20 17.45 -38.20
N GLY A 96 8.45 16.62 -39.20
CA GLY A 96 8.51 15.16 -39.07
C GLY A 96 7.17 14.42 -39.22
N PRO A 97 7.20 13.09 -39.42
CA PRO A 97 6.03 12.29 -39.81
C PRO A 97 5.02 11.98 -38.69
N ASP A 98 5.42 12.21 -37.43
CA ASP A 98 4.64 11.92 -36.20
C ASP A 98 4.03 13.19 -35.56
N ALA A 99 4.14 14.34 -36.24
CA ALA A 99 3.61 15.60 -35.74
C ALA A 99 2.07 15.62 -35.75
N TYR A 100 1.49 16.10 -34.64
CA TYR A 100 0.08 16.46 -34.54
C TYR A 100 -0.05 17.98 -34.68
N VAL A 101 -0.72 18.47 -35.73
CA VAL A 101 -0.65 19.88 -36.14
C VAL A 101 -1.98 20.59 -35.94
N LEU A 102 -1.97 21.72 -35.20
CA LEU A 102 -3.11 22.63 -35.10
C LEU A 102 -2.93 23.79 -36.08
N PHE A 103 -3.92 24.02 -36.93
CA PHE A 103 -3.98 25.17 -37.84
C PHE A 103 -4.96 26.20 -37.29
N ASP A 104 -4.45 27.32 -36.76
CA ASP A 104 -5.24 28.43 -36.25
C ASP A 104 -5.64 29.35 -37.42
N LEU A 105 -6.92 29.34 -37.81
CA LEU A 105 -7.42 30.13 -38.94
C LEU A 105 -7.86 31.54 -38.53
N PRO A 106 -7.87 32.49 -39.49
CA PRO A 106 -8.41 33.82 -39.24
C PRO A 106 -9.87 33.80 -38.78
N GLY A 107 -10.26 34.80 -37.99
CA GLY A 107 -11.59 34.86 -37.40
C GLY A 107 -12.74 35.22 -38.34
N GLN A 108 -12.48 35.63 -39.58
CA GLN A 108 -13.51 36.02 -40.53
C GLN A 108 -14.25 34.79 -41.05
N VAL A 109 -15.56 34.71 -40.76
CA VAL A 109 -16.39 33.52 -41.01
C VAL A 109 -16.54 33.20 -42.49
N GLU A 110 -16.51 34.23 -43.35
CA GLU A 110 -16.66 34.11 -44.80
C GLU A 110 -15.55 33.26 -45.43
N LEU A 111 -14.39 33.20 -44.79
CA LEU A 111 -13.25 32.39 -45.23
C LEU A 111 -13.52 30.89 -45.11
N SER A 112 -14.25 30.48 -44.06
CA SER A 112 -14.60 29.09 -43.80
C SER A 112 -15.95 28.69 -44.39
N THR A 113 -16.79 29.65 -44.79
CA THR A 113 -18.17 29.37 -45.26
C THR A 113 -18.40 29.63 -46.75
N ASN A 114 -17.71 30.61 -47.34
CA ASN A 114 -18.03 31.12 -48.68
C ASN A 114 -16.82 31.14 -49.62
N HIS A 115 -15.62 31.37 -49.09
CA HIS A 115 -14.44 31.50 -49.92
C HIS A 115 -13.70 30.17 -50.12
N ASP A 116 -13.22 29.92 -51.34
CA ASP A 116 -12.62 28.63 -51.71
C ASP A 116 -11.19 28.45 -51.19
N SER A 117 -10.46 29.51 -50.83
CA SER A 117 -9.03 29.39 -50.51
C SER A 117 -8.73 28.48 -49.33
N VAL A 118 -9.48 28.59 -48.22
CA VAL A 118 -9.32 27.68 -47.08
C VAL A 118 -9.64 26.24 -47.48
N LYS A 119 -10.74 26.03 -48.23
CA LYS A 119 -11.12 24.71 -48.76
C LYS A 119 -10.00 24.11 -49.61
N ARG A 120 -9.40 24.88 -50.52
CA ARG A 120 -8.33 24.41 -51.41
C ARG A 120 -7.04 24.12 -50.66
N ILE A 121 -6.67 24.96 -49.68
CA ILE A 121 -5.52 24.72 -48.79
C ILE A 121 -5.72 23.40 -48.01
N VAL A 122 -6.90 23.20 -47.41
CA VAL A 122 -7.27 21.96 -46.72
C VAL A 122 -7.20 20.75 -47.67
N GLN A 123 -7.73 20.86 -48.89
CA GLN A 123 -7.64 19.80 -49.89
C GLN A 123 -6.19 19.46 -50.26
N LYS A 124 -5.30 20.46 -50.37
CA LYS A 124 -3.87 20.24 -50.60
C LYS A 124 -3.20 19.54 -49.40
N LEU A 125 -3.54 19.92 -48.17
CA LEU A 125 -3.05 19.24 -46.95
C LEU A 125 -3.49 17.78 -46.89
N THR A 126 -4.77 17.50 -47.15
CA THR A 126 -5.31 16.13 -47.19
C THR A 126 -4.66 15.29 -48.29
N LYS A 127 -4.44 15.87 -49.49
CA LYS A 127 -3.70 15.21 -50.58
C LYS A 127 -2.24 14.91 -50.21
N SER A 128 -1.65 15.73 -49.34
CA SER A 128 -0.29 15.53 -48.81
C SER A 128 -0.23 14.48 -47.68
N GLY A 129 -1.36 13.83 -47.36
CA GLY A 129 -1.44 12.71 -46.42
C GLY A 129 -1.85 13.08 -45.01
N PHE A 130 -2.25 14.33 -44.76
CA PHE A 130 -2.83 14.73 -43.47
C PHE A 130 -4.23 14.13 -43.27
N ARG A 131 -4.49 13.66 -42.06
CA ARG A 131 -5.85 13.37 -41.57
C ARG A 131 -6.31 14.52 -40.69
N LEU A 132 -7.28 15.29 -41.18
CA LEU A 132 -7.73 16.52 -40.53
C LEU A 132 -9.16 16.39 -40.02
N ALA A 133 -9.44 17.00 -38.88
CA ALA A 133 -10.79 17.37 -38.47
C ALA A 133 -10.90 18.89 -38.36
N ALA A 134 -12.06 19.43 -38.69
CA ALA A 134 -12.39 20.82 -38.45
C ALA A 134 -13.00 20.97 -37.05
N VAL A 135 -12.42 21.87 -36.24
CA VAL A 135 -12.93 22.23 -34.92
C VAL A 135 -13.52 23.63 -35.04
N HIS A 136 -14.85 23.70 -35.09
CA HIS A 136 -15.58 24.94 -35.32
C HIS A 136 -16.08 25.52 -34.00
N LEU A 137 -15.41 26.57 -33.52
CA LEU A 137 -15.70 27.22 -32.25
C LEU A 137 -16.76 28.30 -32.44
N CYS A 138 -17.87 28.13 -31.72
CA CYS A 138 -18.97 29.07 -31.61
C CYS A 138 -19.03 29.58 -30.17
N ASP A 139 -19.22 30.89 -29.97
CA ASP A 139 -19.37 31.44 -28.63
C ASP A 139 -20.71 30.99 -28.03
N ALA A 140 -20.70 30.41 -26.83
CA ALA A 140 -21.90 29.91 -26.20
C ALA A 140 -22.93 31.01 -25.90
N HIS A 141 -22.52 32.30 -25.87
CA HIS A 141 -23.45 33.43 -25.80
C HIS A 141 -24.57 33.37 -26.86
N TYR A 142 -24.28 32.85 -28.06
CA TYR A 142 -25.27 32.85 -29.14
C TYR A 142 -26.48 31.95 -28.86
N VAL A 143 -26.40 31.01 -27.91
CA VAL A 143 -27.53 30.12 -27.58
C VAL A 143 -28.57 30.79 -26.68
N THR A 144 -28.25 31.95 -26.08
CA THR A 144 -29.18 32.71 -25.22
C THR A 144 -30.24 33.50 -25.99
N ASP A 145 -30.20 33.49 -27.32
CA ASP A 145 -31.18 34.14 -28.18
C ASP A 145 -31.50 33.22 -29.37
N ALA A 146 -32.78 32.94 -29.58
CA ALA A 146 -33.22 32.00 -30.59
C ALA A 146 -32.75 32.39 -32.02
N SER A 147 -32.72 33.69 -32.35
CA SER A 147 -32.32 34.15 -33.69
C SER A 147 -30.81 34.01 -33.91
N LYS A 148 -30.01 34.32 -32.87
CA LYS A 148 -28.56 34.12 -32.85
C LYS A 148 -28.20 32.64 -32.94
N TYR A 149 -28.89 31.79 -32.19
CA TYR A 149 -28.67 30.36 -32.19
C TYR A 149 -28.93 29.74 -33.57
N ILE A 150 -30.07 30.05 -34.20
CA ILE A 150 -30.38 29.62 -35.57
C ILE A 150 -29.31 30.11 -36.57
N SER A 151 -28.80 31.34 -36.39
CA SER A 151 -27.72 31.86 -37.24
C SER A 151 -26.43 31.05 -37.11
N VAL A 152 -26.07 30.64 -35.89
CA VAL A 152 -24.91 29.78 -35.63
C VAL A 152 -25.10 28.37 -36.18
N LEU A 153 -26.32 27.82 -36.13
CA LEU A 153 -26.65 26.53 -36.72
C LEU A 153 -26.46 26.54 -38.24
N LEU A 154 -26.98 27.57 -38.91
CA LEU A 154 -26.80 27.75 -40.36
C LEU A 154 -25.33 27.96 -40.73
N LEU A 155 -24.59 28.74 -39.94
CA LEU A 155 -23.17 28.99 -40.16
C LEU A 155 -22.34 27.70 -40.00
N SER A 156 -22.64 26.92 -38.99
CA SER A 156 -21.99 25.63 -38.71
C SER A 156 -22.29 24.64 -39.84
N LEU A 157 -23.56 24.48 -40.21
CA LEU A 157 -23.97 23.63 -41.34
C LEU A 157 -23.28 24.05 -42.64
N ARG A 158 -23.22 25.36 -42.92
CA ARG A 158 -22.56 25.88 -44.11
C ARG A 158 -21.06 25.59 -44.11
N THR A 159 -20.39 25.77 -42.97
CA THR A 159 -18.95 25.49 -42.82
C THR A 159 -18.66 24.00 -42.99
N MET A 160 -19.49 23.13 -42.41
CA MET A 160 -19.42 21.68 -42.57
C MET A 160 -19.48 21.26 -44.04
N LEU A 161 -20.48 21.78 -44.76
CA LEU A 161 -20.67 21.49 -46.18
C LEU A 161 -19.55 22.07 -47.06
N HIS A 162 -18.95 23.18 -46.66
CA HIS A 162 -17.91 23.85 -47.44
C HIS A 162 -16.54 23.19 -47.28
N LEU A 163 -16.12 22.90 -46.05
CA LEU A 163 -14.78 22.35 -45.73
C LEU A 163 -14.67 20.85 -46.02
N GLU A 164 -15.78 20.10 -46.02
CA GLU A 164 -15.81 18.67 -46.36
C GLU A 164 -14.87 17.80 -45.50
N LEU A 165 -14.63 18.20 -44.25
CA LEU A 165 -13.85 17.46 -43.25
C LEU A 165 -14.77 16.82 -42.20
N PRO A 166 -14.31 15.77 -41.48
CA PRO A 166 -14.86 15.42 -40.17
C PRO A 166 -14.95 16.69 -39.32
N HIS A 167 -16.14 17.03 -38.86
CA HIS A 167 -16.41 18.35 -38.28
C HIS A 167 -16.94 18.20 -36.87
N ILE A 168 -16.30 18.87 -35.91
CA ILE A 168 -16.75 18.96 -34.52
C ILE A 168 -17.12 20.42 -34.28
N ASN A 169 -18.42 20.71 -34.13
CA ASN A 169 -18.84 22.02 -33.68
C ASN A 169 -18.72 22.08 -32.16
N VAL A 170 -18.29 23.22 -31.64
CA VAL A 170 -17.97 23.39 -30.24
C VAL A 170 -18.59 24.68 -29.74
N LEU A 171 -19.44 24.59 -28.72
CA LEU A 171 -19.85 25.74 -27.92
C LEU A 171 -18.72 26.06 -26.94
N SER A 172 -17.98 27.11 -27.25
CA SER A 172 -16.88 27.64 -26.44
C SER A 172 -17.38 28.61 -25.38
N LYS A 173 -16.61 28.76 -24.29
CA LYS A 173 -16.91 29.66 -23.17
C LYS A 173 -18.22 29.33 -22.45
N VAL A 174 -18.54 28.04 -22.33
CA VAL A 174 -19.74 27.59 -21.60
C VAL A 174 -19.71 27.98 -20.12
N ASP A 175 -18.52 28.20 -19.57
CA ASP A 175 -18.29 28.74 -18.22
C ASP A 175 -18.81 30.19 -18.04
N LEU A 176 -18.99 30.92 -19.14
CA LEU A 176 -19.51 32.29 -19.15
C LEU A 176 -21.02 32.36 -19.40
N LEU A 177 -21.68 31.24 -19.70
CA LEU A 177 -23.08 31.22 -20.14
C LEU A 177 -24.03 31.94 -19.18
N LYS A 178 -23.87 31.71 -17.87
CA LYS A 178 -24.67 32.34 -16.81
C LYS A 178 -24.57 33.88 -16.81
N GLN A 179 -23.48 34.45 -17.32
CA GLN A 179 -23.30 35.90 -17.42
C GLN A 179 -24.08 36.51 -18.58
N TYR A 180 -24.48 35.70 -19.55
CA TYR A 180 -25.13 36.12 -20.77
C TYR A 180 -26.67 36.11 -20.69
N GLY A 181 -27.25 35.39 -19.73
CA GLY A 181 -28.68 35.32 -19.49
C GLY A 181 -29.12 33.94 -19.00
N GLU A 182 -30.40 33.80 -18.65
CA GLU A 182 -31.01 32.48 -18.43
C GLU A 182 -31.30 31.83 -19.79
N LEU A 183 -31.14 30.51 -19.86
CA LEU A 183 -31.55 29.74 -21.03
C LEU A 183 -33.02 29.38 -20.91
N ASP A 184 -33.71 29.42 -22.05
CA ASP A 184 -35.11 28.97 -22.13
C ASP A 184 -35.25 27.44 -21.96
N PHE A 185 -34.17 26.69 -22.27
CA PHE A 185 -34.11 25.23 -22.20
C PHE A 185 -32.79 24.75 -21.60
N ASN A 186 -32.70 23.47 -21.24
CA ASN A 186 -31.44 22.86 -20.78
C ASN A 186 -30.40 22.82 -21.91
N LEU A 187 -29.12 22.77 -21.57
CA LEU A 187 -28.02 22.78 -22.52
C LEU A 187 -28.04 21.59 -23.52
N ASP A 188 -28.64 20.46 -23.14
CA ASP A 188 -28.88 19.31 -24.03
C ASP A 188 -29.66 19.73 -25.30
N PHE A 189 -30.65 20.62 -25.14
CA PHE A 189 -31.45 21.14 -26.25
C PHE A 189 -30.59 21.85 -27.31
N TYR A 190 -29.63 22.66 -26.86
CA TYR A 190 -28.77 23.47 -27.72
C TYR A 190 -27.57 22.70 -28.28
N THR A 191 -27.24 21.55 -27.70
CA THR A 191 -26.10 20.71 -28.12
C THR A 191 -26.55 19.58 -29.05
N GLU A 192 -27.73 18.99 -28.82
CA GLU A 192 -28.27 17.89 -29.62
C GLU A 192 -29.04 18.33 -30.87
N VAL A 193 -29.64 19.53 -30.87
CA VAL A 193 -30.30 20.15 -32.04
C VAL A 193 -31.42 19.28 -32.66
N GLN A 194 -32.20 18.55 -31.86
CA GLN A 194 -33.17 17.56 -32.38
C GLN A 194 -34.62 18.05 -32.50
N ASP A 195 -35.05 19.05 -31.71
CA ASP A 195 -36.43 19.57 -31.75
C ASP A 195 -36.44 21.10 -31.64
N LEU A 196 -36.20 21.79 -32.76
CA LEU A 196 -36.14 23.24 -32.82
C LEU A 196 -37.54 23.88 -32.89
N SER A 197 -38.61 23.08 -32.96
CA SER A 197 -40.00 23.57 -32.97
C SER A 197 -40.34 24.40 -31.74
N TYR A 198 -39.69 24.12 -30.60
CA TYR A 198 -39.83 24.90 -29.37
C TYR A 198 -39.37 26.36 -29.50
N LEU A 199 -38.50 26.68 -30.46
CA LEU A 199 -38.05 28.04 -30.75
C LEU A 199 -39.06 28.82 -31.63
N GLU A 200 -40.07 28.16 -32.20
CA GLU A 200 -41.08 28.78 -33.07
C GLU A 200 -41.77 29.96 -32.37
N ASN A 201 -42.18 29.76 -31.11
CA ASN A 201 -42.86 30.78 -30.33
C ASN A 201 -41.95 31.99 -30.05
N ALA A 202 -40.67 31.74 -29.70
CA ALA A 202 -39.70 32.80 -29.42
C ALA A 202 -39.33 33.62 -30.68
N LEU A 203 -39.15 32.94 -31.82
CA LEU A 203 -38.82 33.57 -33.11
C LEU A 203 -40.02 34.32 -33.71
N SER A 204 -41.22 33.76 -33.56
CA SER A 204 -42.45 34.38 -34.07
C SER A 204 -42.91 35.56 -33.21
N ALA A 205 -42.60 35.56 -31.90
CA ALA A 205 -42.90 36.69 -31.01
C ALA A 205 -42.12 37.96 -31.38
N SER A 206 -40.85 37.82 -31.80
CA SER A 206 -39.98 38.94 -32.16
C SER A 206 -40.21 39.45 -33.58
N SER A 207 -40.67 38.60 -34.51
CA SER A 207 -40.93 38.95 -35.91
C SER A 207 -42.05 38.12 -36.56
N PRO A 208 -43.33 38.38 -36.23
CA PRO A 208 -44.47 37.56 -36.68
C PRO A 208 -44.61 37.48 -38.21
N ARG A 209 -44.17 38.54 -38.92
CA ARG A 209 -44.18 38.62 -40.38
C ARG A 209 -43.34 37.53 -41.06
N PHE A 210 -42.31 37.03 -40.39
CA PHE A 210 -41.36 36.07 -40.95
C PHE A 210 -41.58 34.64 -40.43
N ALA A 211 -42.69 34.35 -39.73
CA ALA A 211 -42.96 33.03 -39.15
C ALA A 211 -42.82 31.88 -40.16
N ALA A 212 -43.37 32.02 -41.38
CA ALA A 212 -43.24 31.01 -42.42
C ALA A 212 -41.79 30.80 -42.90
N LEU A 213 -40.97 31.86 -42.92
CA LEU A 213 -39.54 31.77 -43.26
C LEU A 213 -38.74 31.12 -42.12
N ASN A 214 -39.02 31.48 -40.87
CA ASN A 214 -38.40 30.89 -39.70
C ASN A 214 -38.67 29.38 -39.63
N MET A 215 -39.92 28.96 -39.91
CA MET A 215 -40.28 27.54 -39.98
C MET A 215 -39.58 26.80 -41.12
N ALA A 216 -39.43 27.42 -42.29
CA ALA A 216 -38.68 26.82 -43.39
C ALA A 216 -37.19 26.66 -43.05
N ILE A 217 -36.60 27.61 -42.32
CA ILE A 217 -35.22 27.55 -41.84
C ILE A 217 -35.04 26.47 -40.77
N ILE A 218 -35.97 26.38 -39.81
CA ILE A 218 -35.98 25.34 -38.78
C ILE A 218 -36.07 23.96 -39.41
N SER A 219 -37.05 23.75 -40.30
CA SER A 219 -37.21 22.49 -41.04
C SER A 219 -35.94 22.14 -41.80
N LEU A 220 -35.27 23.11 -42.44
CA LEU A 220 -34.01 22.86 -43.15
C LEU A 220 -32.89 22.37 -42.21
N ILE A 221 -32.82 22.87 -40.98
CA ILE A 221 -31.79 22.41 -40.04
C ILE A 221 -32.13 21.00 -39.52
N GLU A 222 -33.39 20.76 -39.17
CA GLU A 222 -33.88 19.46 -38.69
C GLU A 222 -33.82 18.38 -39.77
N ASP A 223 -34.24 18.67 -41.00
CA ASP A 223 -34.26 17.72 -42.11
C ASP A 223 -32.85 17.19 -42.46
N PHE A 224 -31.83 18.01 -42.20
CA PHE A 224 -30.44 17.64 -42.45
C PHE A 224 -29.75 17.11 -41.19
N SER A 225 -30.17 17.48 -39.96
CA SER A 225 -29.72 16.92 -38.67
C SER A 225 -28.20 16.62 -38.57
N LEU A 226 -27.37 17.44 -39.21
CA LEU A 226 -25.91 17.27 -39.22
C LEU A 226 -25.21 18.07 -38.13
N VAL A 227 -25.90 19.03 -37.53
CA VAL A 227 -25.30 19.98 -36.58
C VAL A 227 -25.57 19.48 -35.17
N GLY A 228 -24.50 19.17 -34.45
CA GLY A 228 -24.50 19.00 -33.00
C GLY A 228 -23.26 19.70 -32.44
N PHE A 229 -23.26 19.99 -31.13
CA PHE A 229 -22.17 20.67 -30.46
C PHE A 229 -21.62 19.89 -29.28
N GLU A 230 -20.29 19.87 -29.18
CA GLU A 230 -19.58 19.60 -27.94
C GLU A 230 -19.46 20.89 -27.11
N THR A 231 -19.30 20.77 -25.79
CA THR A 231 -19.11 21.92 -24.90
C THR A 231 -17.65 22.10 -24.53
N LEU A 232 -17.21 23.36 -24.39
CA LEU A 232 -15.82 23.68 -24.10
C LEU A 232 -15.67 24.86 -23.13
N ALA A 233 -15.02 24.57 -22.00
CA ALA A 233 -14.37 25.55 -21.14
C ALA A 233 -12.86 25.31 -21.20
N VAL A 234 -12.09 26.23 -21.79
CA VAL A 234 -10.65 25.99 -22.09
C VAL A 234 -9.80 25.88 -20.83
N GLU A 235 -10.18 26.57 -19.76
CA GLU A 235 -9.49 26.49 -18.46
C GLU A 235 -9.81 25.20 -17.70
N ASP A 236 -10.83 24.45 -18.14
CA ASP A 236 -11.23 23.19 -17.53
C ASP A 236 -10.55 21.99 -18.22
N LYS A 237 -9.79 21.23 -17.43
CA LYS A 237 -9.00 20.11 -17.94
C LYS A 237 -9.88 18.98 -18.48
N ASP A 238 -10.98 18.66 -17.80
CA ASP A 238 -11.83 17.52 -18.15
C ASP A 238 -12.61 17.81 -19.44
N SER A 239 -13.11 19.04 -19.60
CA SER A 239 -13.69 19.56 -20.84
C SER A 239 -12.71 19.46 -22.02
N MET A 240 -11.45 19.85 -21.83
CA MET A 240 -10.40 19.73 -22.86
C MET A 240 -10.07 18.27 -23.23
N ILE A 241 -10.07 17.36 -22.25
CA ILE A 241 -9.85 15.92 -22.49
C ILE A 241 -11.03 15.30 -23.24
N HIS A 242 -12.26 15.64 -22.86
CA HIS A 242 -13.48 15.17 -23.52
C HIS A 242 -13.49 15.56 -25.00
N LEU A 243 -13.31 16.85 -25.30
CA LEU A 243 -13.25 17.34 -26.67
C LEU A 243 -12.10 16.69 -27.47
N THR A 244 -10.94 16.47 -26.84
CA THR A 244 -9.81 15.78 -27.48
C THR A 244 -10.18 14.36 -27.89
N ARG A 245 -10.94 13.62 -27.06
CA ARG A 245 -11.41 12.26 -27.41
C ARG A 245 -12.40 12.28 -28.57
N ALA A 246 -13.32 13.24 -28.62
CA ALA A 246 -14.24 13.39 -29.74
C ALA A 246 -13.49 13.64 -31.06
N ILE A 247 -12.46 14.49 -31.02
CA ILE A 247 -11.60 14.78 -32.18
C ILE A 247 -10.73 13.58 -32.58
N ASP A 248 -10.13 12.88 -31.61
CA ASP A 248 -9.35 11.66 -31.86
C ASP A 248 -10.22 10.58 -32.52
N ARG A 249 -11.47 10.43 -32.08
CA ARG A 249 -12.45 9.53 -32.69
C ARG A 249 -12.78 9.96 -34.13
N ALA A 250 -12.99 11.26 -34.38
CA ALA A 250 -13.34 11.78 -35.70
C ALA A 250 -12.18 11.68 -36.71
N THR A 251 -10.94 11.92 -36.26
CA THR A 251 -9.73 11.80 -37.09
C THR A 251 -9.21 10.37 -37.21
N GLY A 252 -9.69 9.47 -36.34
CA GLY A 252 -9.15 8.12 -36.17
C GLY A 252 -7.72 8.14 -35.63
N TYR A 253 -7.33 9.19 -34.90
CA TYR A 253 -6.03 9.28 -34.26
C TYR A 253 -6.00 8.40 -33.03
N VAL A 254 -5.00 7.52 -32.98
CA VAL A 254 -4.74 6.66 -31.83
C VAL A 254 -3.37 7.04 -31.30
N TYR A 255 -3.37 7.67 -30.14
CA TYR A 255 -2.12 7.94 -29.44
C TYR A 255 -1.72 6.74 -28.59
N ILE A 256 -0.55 6.16 -28.88
CA ILE A 256 0.08 5.17 -28.02
C ILE A 256 1.21 5.90 -27.28
N PRO A 257 1.12 6.07 -25.95
CA PRO A 257 2.18 6.69 -25.19
C PRO A 257 3.49 5.88 -25.35
N PRO A 258 4.66 6.54 -25.47
CA PRO A 258 5.95 5.87 -25.45
C PRO A 258 6.09 4.95 -24.23
N THR A 259 6.79 3.82 -24.40
CA THR A 259 7.08 2.87 -23.32
C THR A 259 7.78 3.58 -22.15
N GLY A 260 7.11 3.68 -21.00
CA GLY A 260 7.59 4.42 -19.82
C GLY A 260 6.83 5.71 -19.50
N SER A 261 5.87 6.12 -20.35
CA SER A 261 4.95 7.21 -20.06
C SER A 261 3.91 6.79 -19.01
N GLN A 262 3.53 7.68 -18.08
CA GLN A 262 2.42 7.39 -17.16
C GLN A 262 1.12 7.25 -17.94
N ALA A 263 0.63 6.01 -18.11
CA ALA A 263 -0.65 5.75 -18.75
C ALA A 263 -1.80 6.12 -17.79
N PRO A 264 -2.91 6.69 -18.28
CA PRO A 264 -4.07 6.97 -17.44
C PRO A 264 -4.66 5.69 -16.83
N PRO A 265 -5.32 5.78 -15.66
CA PRO A 265 -6.00 4.65 -15.04
C PRO A 265 -7.02 3.99 -15.99
N GLY A 266 -6.96 2.67 -16.17
CA GLY A 266 -7.89 1.90 -17.01
C GLY A 266 -7.31 1.28 -18.29
N THR A 267 -5.99 1.35 -18.49
CA THR A 267 -5.28 0.69 -19.58
C THR A 267 -4.94 -0.78 -19.21
N ILE A 268 -5.54 -1.76 -19.92
CA ILE A 268 -5.23 -3.21 -19.99
C ILE A 268 -3.79 -3.52 -20.55
N ASP A 269 -3.03 -4.54 -20.16
CA ASP A 269 -1.70 -4.78 -20.79
C ASP A 269 -1.79 -5.74 -22.01
N GLU A 270 -1.04 -5.51 -23.09
CA GLU A 270 -1.18 -6.24 -24.38
C GLU A 270 0.11 -6.99 -24.80
N SER A 271 0.77 -7.65 -23.84
CA SER A 271 2.15 -8.12 -24.03
C SER A 271 2.36 -9.44 -24.80
N ASP A 272 1.33 -10.21 -25.20
CA ASP A 272 1.55 -11.59 -25.74
C ASP A 272 0.91 -11.95 -27.11
N ALA A 273 0.43 -11.02 -27.94
CA ALA A 273 -0.17 -11.38 -29.24
C ALA A 273 0.81 -11.33 -30.45
N PRO A 274 0.82 -12.33 -31.36
CA PRO A 274 1.72 -12.39 -32.53
C PRO A 274 1.45 -11.30 -33.57
N SER A 275 2.51 -10.88 -34.27
CA SER A 275 2.59 -9.68 -35.12
C SER A 275 1.66 -9.62 -36.33
N ALA A 276 1.08 -10.75 -36.76
CA ALA A 276 0.26 -10.84 -37.98
C ALA A 276 -1.26 -10.67 -37.74
N VAL A 277 -1.73 -10.57 -36.49
CA VAL A 277 -3.17 -10.49 -36.14
C VAL A 277 -3.47 -9.33 -35.19
N ARG A 278 -2.86 -8.15 -35.38
CA ARG A 278 -3.20 -6.97 -34.57
C ARG A 278 -4.03 -5.94 -35.35
N PRO A 279 -5.35 -6.11 -35.52
CA PRO A 279 -6.22 -4.95 -35.42
C PRO A 279 -6.25 -4.55 -33.94
N ASN A 280 -5.52 -3.51 -33.56
CA ASN A 280 -5.41 -3.07 -32.16
C ASN A 280 -6.81 -2.73 -31.58
N THR A 281 -7.41 -3.68 -30.88
CA THR A 281 -8.53 -3.44 -29.97
C THR A 281 -8.14 -2.39 -28.91
N TYR A 282 -6.89 -2.41 -28.48
CA TYR A 282 -6.29 -1.45 -27.55
C TYR A 282 -6.35 0.02 -27.95
N ALA A 283 -6.10 0.26 -29.23
CA ALA A 283 -6.17 1.56 -29.88
C ALA A 283 -7.62 2.03 -30.02
N LEU A 284 -8.54 1.11 -30.28
CA LEU A 284 -9.97 1.41 -30.37
C LEU A 284 -10.59 1.72 -28.98
N PHE A 285 -10.12 1.09 -27.90
CA PHE A 285 -10.72 1.26 -26.57
C PHE A 285 -10.15 2.44 -25.76
N SER A 286 -8.85 2.74 -25.87
CA SER A 286 -8.20 3.84 -25.10
C SER A 286 -8.47 5.25 -25.65
N SER A 287 -8.64 5.40 -26.96
CA SER A 287 -9.01 6.69 -27.61
C SER A 287 -10.50 6.83 -27.96
N ALA A 288 -11.33 5.78 -27.81
CA ALA A 288 -12.74 5.89 -28.20
C ALA A 288 -13.79 5.06 -27.42
N ALA A 289 -13.47 4.13 -26.50
CA ALA A 289 -14.51 3.23 -25.94
C ALA A 289 -14.36 2.80 -24.46
N GLY A 290 -13.68 3.57 -23.61
CA GLY A 290 -13.82 3.44 -22.14
C GLY A 290 -15.05 4.22 -21.63
N PRO A 291 -15.83 3.71 -20.66
CA PRO A 291 -16.96 4.47 -20.10
C PRO A 291 -16.43 5.73 -19.43
N MET A 292 -17.01 6.89 -19.78
CA MET A 292 -16.73 8.13 -19.07
C MET A 292 -17.27 7.99 -17.65
N SER A 293 -16.38 8.18 -16.67
CA SER A 293 -16.75 8.21 -15.26
C SER A 293 -16.05 9.40 -14.63
N GLY A 294 -16.82 10.46 -14.41
CA GLY A 294 -16.37 11.70 -13.81
C GLY A 294 -17.50 12.73 -13.88
N PRO A 295 -17.58 13.68 -12.93
CA PRO A 295 -18.69 14.62 -12.77
C PRO A 295 -18.76 15.72 -13.84
N LEU A 296 -18.20 15.51 -15.04
CA LEU A 296 -18.12 16.49 -16.15
C LEU A 296 -18.09 15.79 -17.52
N SER A 297 -18.66 14.58 -17.59
CA SER A 297 -18.64 13.77 -18.82
C SER A 297 -19.93 13.83 -19.61
N ASP A 298 -20.97 14.42 -19.02
CA ASP A 298 -22.30 14.57 -19.59
C ASP A 298 -22.67 16.05 -19.69
N VAL A 299 -23.41 16.47 -20.71
CA VAL A 299 -23.89 17.86 -20.81
C VAL A 299 -24.76 18.24 -19.60
N ARG A 300 -25.43 17.27 -18.99
CA ARG A 300 -26.18 17.44 -17.73
C ARG A 300 -25.27 17.82 -16.56
N ASP A 301 -24.06 17.27 -16.51
CA ASP A 301 -23.06 17.64 -15.51
C ASP A 301 -22.57 19.08 -15.75
N VAL A 302 -22.40 19.47 -17.01
CA VAL A 302 -22.00 20.84 -17.42
C VAL A 302 -23.09 21.85 -17.06
N GLN A 303 -24.35 21.50 -17.27
CA GLN A 303 -25.53 22.28 -16.85
C GLN A 303 -25.52 22.48 -15.33
N GLU A 304 -25.34 21.41 -14.55
CA GLU A 304 -25.29 21.48 -13.08
C GLU A 304 -24.11 22.35 -12.59
N ARG A 305 -22.91 22.14 -13.16
CA ARG A 305 -21.67 22.83 -12.77
C ARG A 305 -21.68 24.32 -13.09
N TRP A 306 -22.16 24.73 -14.27
CA TRP A 306 -21.94 26.09 -14.80
C TRP A 306 -23.20 26.95 -14.84
N ILE A 307 -24.38 26.34 -14.82
CA ILE A 307 -25.67 27.05 -14.91
C ILE A 307 -26.41 26.96 -13.56
N ASP A 308 -26.72 25.76 -13.10
CA ASP A 308 -27.67 25.55 -12.00
C ASP A 308 -27.05 25.76 -10.61
N ALA A 309 -25.87 25.19 -10.35
CA ALA A 309 -25.24 25.13 -9.02
C ALA A 309 -23.80 25.67 -8.98
N ARG A 310 -23.47 26.64 -9.86
CA ARG A 310 -22.12 27.19 -10.01
C ARG A 310 -21.47 27.63 -8.70
N GLU A 311 -22.18 28.36 -7.84
CA GLU A 311 -21.60 28.88 -6.59
C GLU A 311 -21.32 27.76 -5.57
N GLU A 312 -22.13 26.69 -5.56
CA GLU A 312 -21.95 25.54 -4.66
C GLU A 312 -20.77 24.67 -5.09
N TYR A 313 -20.63 24.47 -6.41
CA TYR A 313 -19.48 23.77 -6.99
C TYR A 313 -18.20 24.60 -6.94
N ASP A 314 -18.25 25.91 -7.20
CA ASP A 314 -17.11 26.82 -7.02
C ASP A 314 -16.68 26.82 -5.53
N ALA A 315 -17.63 26.76 -4.59
CA ALA A 315 -17.30 26.62 -3.17
C ALA A 315 -16.75 25.23 -2.83
N TYR A 316 -17.21 24.17 -3.47
CA TYR A 316 -16.70 22.81 -3.32
C TYR A 316 -15.27 22.68 -3.88
N GLU A 317 -14.99 23.18 -5.07
CA GLU A 317 -13.66 23.22 -5.67
C GLU A 317 -12.75 24.18 -4.93
N ASN A 318 -13.20 25.36 -4.49
CA ASN A 318 -12.38 26.22 -3.65
C ASN A 318 -12.07 25.60 -2.28
N ARG A 319 -12.97 24.76 -1.73
CA ARG A 319 -12.66 23.94 -0.54
C ARG A 319 -11.64 22.86 -0.87
N LYS A 320 -11.74 22.23 -2.04
CA LYS A 320 -10.83 21.17 -2.51
C LYS A 320 -9.44 21.71 -2.88
N TRP A 321 -9.36 22.85 -3.54
CA TRP A 321 -8.14 23.61 -3.86
C TRP A 321 -7.53 24.31 -2.65
N ARG A 322 -8.33 24.75 -1.67
CA ARG A 322 -7.79 25.16 -0.37
C ARG A 322 -7.25 23.96 0.38
N GLN A 323 -7.93 22.81 0.38
CA GLN A 323 -7.40 21.57 0.94
C GLN A 323 -6.13 21.12 0.20
N GLU A 324 -6.07 21.17 -1.13
CA GLU A 324 -4.90 20.81 -1.93
C GLU A 324 -3.77 21.84 -1.82
N GLY A 325 -4.07 23.13 -1.77
CA GLY A 325 -3.09 24.21 -1.60
C GLY A 325 -2.59 24.38 -0.17
N GLU A 326 -3.39 24.00 0.83
CA GLU A 326 -2.96 23.79 2.22
C GLU A 326 -2.19 22.48 2.33
N MET A 327 -2.60 21.39 1.67
CA MET A 327 -1.83 20.13 1.58
C MET A 327 -0.45 20.35 0.93
N VAL A 328 -0.33 21.12 -0.15
CA VAL A 328 0.95 21.37 -0.84
C VAL A 328 1.84 22.34 -0.05
N ARG A 329 1.28 23.38 0.60
CA ARG A 329 2.07 24.26 1.51
C ARG A 329 2.46 23.56 2.80
N ASP A 330 1.60 22.69 3.33
CA ASP A 330 1.89 21.81 4.44
C ASP A 330 2.88 20.70 4.06
N GLU A 331 2.85 20.15 2.84
CA GLU A 331 3.79 19.11 2.37
C GLU A 331 5.21 19.65 2.24
N VAL A 332 5.39 20.88 1.77
CA VAL A 332 6.70 21.52 1.66
C VAL A 332 7.26 21.92 3.04
N ALA A 333 6.41 22.22 4.02
CA ALA A 333 6.82 22.50 5.40
C ALA A 333 6.94 21.25 6.30
N ARG A 334 6.22 20.15 5.98
CA ARG A 334 6.15 18.87 6.73
C ARG A 334 6.96 17.74 6.09
N GLY A 335 7.77 18.01 5.07
CA GLY A 335 8.68 17.07 4.41
C GLY A 335 9.88 16.60 5.26
N LYS A 336 9.83 16.84 6.57
CA LYS A 336 10.56 16.09 7.58
C LYS A 336 9.51 15.48 8.51
N ASN A 337 9.53 14.17 8.70
CA ASN A 337 8.77 13.42 9.73
C ASN A 337 7.39 12.87 9.30
N ALA A 338 7.19 12.51 8.03
CA ALA A 338 5.97 11.83 7.58
C ALA A 338 5.81 10.43 8.21
N ARG A 339 6.88 9.64 8.27
CA ARG A 339 6.85 8.30 8.86
C ARG A 339 6.70 8.32 10.38
N GLU A 340 7.34 9.28 11.04
CA GLU A 340 7.17 9.50 12.48
C GLU A 340 5.70 9.80 12.81
N ARG A 341 5.04 10.64 11.98
CA ARG A 341 3.61 10.95 12.12
C ARG A 341 2.72 9.73 11.89
N GLU A 342 2.97 8.94 10.84
CA GLU A 342 2.20 7.72 10.59
C GLU A 342 2.39 6.66 11.68
N THR A 343 3.60 6.51 12.21
CA THR A 343 3.88 5.59 13.33
C THR A 343 3.21 6.08 14.62
N LEU A 344 3.27 7.38 14.90
CA LEU A 344 2.59 7.98 16.06
C LEU A 344 1.07 7.86 15.94
N LYS A 345 0.52 8.07 14.74
CA LYS A 345 -0.89 7.83 14.45
C LYS A 345 -1.27 6.37 14.66
N LEU A 346 -0.44 5.42 14.21
CA LEU A 346 -0.70 4.01 14.43
C LEU A 346 -0.65 3.63 15.93
N LEU A 347 0.28 4.19 16.70
CA LEU A 347 0.31 4.04 18.16
C LEU A 347 -0.97 4.60 18.80
N LYS A 348 -1.33 5.84 18.47
CA LYS A 348 -2.47 6.52 19.09
C LYS A 348 -3.80 5.92 18.65
N ASP A 349 -4.07 5.87 17.35
CA ASP A 349 -5.37 5.48 16.82
C ASP A 349 -5.50 3.98 16.60
N GLY A 350 -4.42 3.33 16.17
CA GLY A 350 -4.41 1.89 15.91
C GLY A 350 -4.32 1.03 17.16
N ILE A 351 -3.83 1.58 18.28
CA ILE A 351 -3.66 0.86 19.55
C ILE A 351 -4.34 1.57 20.73
N ILE A 352 -3.91 2.78 21.12
CA ILE A 352 -4.34 3.38 22.40
C ILE A 352 -5.81 3.80 22.41
N ASN A 353 -6.27 4.45 21.34
CA ASN A 353 -7.65 4.89 21.15
C ASN A 353 -8.51 3.77 20.53
N ASN A 354 -7.91 2.62 20.19
CA ASN A 354 -8.62 1.52 19.56
C ASN A 354 -9.57 0.88 20.59
N PRO A 355 -10.88 0.78 20.30
CA PRO A 355 -11.84 0.16 21.23
C PRO A 355 -11.49 -1.28 21.62
N LEU A 356 -10.74 -2.00 20.77
CA LEU A 356 -10.29 -3.37 21.03
C LEU A 356 -9.21 -3.46 22.13
N HIS A 357 -8.65 -2.33 22.55
CA HIS A 357 -7.67 -2.21 23.65
C HIS A 357 -8.20 -1.40 24.83
N ALA A 358 -9.52 -1.17 24.92
CA ALA A 358 -10.14 -0.31 25.93
C ALA A 358 -9.94 -0.79 27.39
N SER A 359 -9.51 -2.04 27.60
CA SER A 359 -9.16 -2.55 28.94
C SER A 359 -7.81 -2.03 29.45
N ALA A 360 -6.99 -1.45 28.59
CA ALA A 360 -5.67 -0.96 28.94
C ALA A 360 -5.73 0.32 29.82
N PRO A 361 -4.69 0.60 30.64
CA PRO A 361 -4.69 1.74 31.55
C PRO A 361 -4.88 3.11 30.85
N PRO A 362 -5.75 4.01 31.35
CA PRO A 362 -6.00 5.31 30.71
C PRO A 362 -4.77 6.23 30.71
N GLU A 363 -3.81 6.03 31.60
CA GLU A 363 -2.54 6.77 31.62
C GLU A 363 -1.69 6.53 30.36
N LEU A 364 -2.02 5.53 29.54
CA LEU A 364 -1.39 5.33 28.23
C LEU A 364 -1.55 6.54 27.31
N HIS A 365 -2.65 7.30 27.40
CA HIS A 365 -2.83 8.52 26.61
C HIS A 365 -1.74 9.55 26.96
N GLU A 366 -1.55 9.85 28.25
CA GLU A 366 -0.49 10.75 28.75
C GLU A 366 0.91 10.23 28.37
N ALA A 367 1.13 8.92 28.55
CA ALA A 367 2.43 8.32 28.24
C ALA A 367 2.76 8.37 26.74
N SER A 368 1.75 8.31 25.87
CA SER A 368 1.93 8.36 24.41
C SER A 368 2.39 9.72 23.89
N ASP A 369 2.09 10.79 24.61
CA ASP A 369 2.56 12.14 24.28
C ASP A 369 4.07 12.31 24.53
N LEU A 370 4.68 11.37 25.25
CA LEU A 370 6.12 11.34 25.54
C LEU A 370 6.92 10.47 24.56
N VAL A 371 6.26 9.82 23.59
CA VAL A 371 6.91 8.96 22.59
C VAL A 371 7.27 9.78 21.36
N GLU A 372 8.56 9.80 21.05
CA GLU A 372 9.12 10.40 19.83
C GLU A 372 9.65 9.27 18.93
N TYR A 373 9.20 9.26 17.68
CA TYR A 373 9.79 8.40 16.66
C TYR A 373 10.88 9.16 15.91
N GLN A 374 11.89 8.44 15.45
CA GLN A 374 12.97 8.96 14.62
C GLN A 374 13.26 7.98 13.48
N GLY A 375 13.84 8.44 12.38
CA GLY A 375 14.25 7.57 11.27
C GLY A 375 14.00 8.21 9.91
N PRO A 376 14.35 7.52 8.82
CA PRO A 376 14.08 8.02 7.48
C PRO A 376 12.58 8.00 7.19
N ASP A 377 12.11 8.99 6.42
CA ASP A 377 10.70 9.11 6.03
C ASP A 377 10.24 7.99 5.08
N ASP A 378 11.15 7.42 4.28
CA ASP A 378 10.83 6.29 3.40
C ASP A 378 10.96 4.94 4.12
N PRO A 379 10.08 3.95 3.84
CA PRO A 379 10.25 2.61 4.34
C PRO A 379 11.50 1.95 3.76
N SER A 380 12.17 1.15 4.59
CA SER A 380 13.45 0.54 4.20
C SER A 380 13.34 -0.91 3.75
N ILE A 381 12.22 -1.59 4.03
CA ILE A 381 12.02 -3.01 3.72
C ILE A 381 11.13 -3.15 2.49
N PRO A 382 11.55 -3.93 1.45
CA PRO A 382 10.75 -4.14 0.25
C PRO A 382 9.60 -5.14 0.48
N ILE A 383 8.61 -4.70 1.26
CA ILE A 383 7.31 -5.34 1.46
C ILE A 383 6.21 -4.27 1.44
N ASN A 384 5.03 -4.61 0.93
CA ASN A 384 3.89 -3.68 0.84
C ASN A 384 3.21 -3.42 2.19
N TRP A 385 3.30 -4.35 3.13
CA TRP A 385 2.78 -4.21 4.48
C TRP A 385 3.63 -3.27 5.34
N ARG A 386 2.99 -2.47 6.19
CA ARG A 386 3.66 -1.49 7.07
C ARG A 386 4.42 -2.11 8.26
N PHE A 387 5.37 -3.00 7.98
CA PHE A 387 6.13 -3.75 8.99
C PHE A 387 6.95 -2.84 9.89
N ALA A 388 7.52 -1.77 9.33
CA ALA A 388 8.29 -0.79 10.07
C ALA A 388 7.44 -0.06 11.13
N GLU A 389 6.30 0.46 10.70
CA GLU A 389 5.38 1.21 11.54
C GLU A 389 4.74 0.27 12.57
N SER A 390 4.41 -0.96 12.18
CA SER A 390 3.77 -1.93 13.08
C SER A 390 4.66 -2.31 14.26
N ILE A 391 5.92 -2.70 14.03
CA ILE A 391 6.85 -3.01 15.13
C ILE A 391 7.18 -1.76 15.96
N SER A 392 7.36 -0.60 15.31
CA SER A 392 7.68 0.65 16.00
C SER A 392 6.54 1.08 16.92
N ALA A 393 5.29 1.01 16.46
CA ALA A 393 4.10 1.32 17.24
C ALA A 393 3.92 0.35 18.42
N ILE A 394 4.17 -0.95 18.23
CA ILE A 394 4.13 -1.93 19.32
C ILE A 394 5.21 -1.63 20.38
N LYS A 395 6.43 -1.26 19.97
CA LYS A 395 7.49 -0.86 20.91
C LYS A 395 7.18 0.48 21.60
N GLY A 396 6.52 1.40 20.92
CA GLY A 396 5.95 2.62 21.54
C GLY A 396 4.90 2.27 22.59
N PHE A 397 4.01 1.33 22.30
CA PHE A 397 3.01 0.85 23.24
C PHE A 397 3.65 0.19 24.47
N GLN A 398 4.69 -0.62 24.27
CA GLN A 398 5.46 -1.19 25.37
C GLN A 398 6.09 -0.10 26.24
N ALA A 399 6.69 0.92 25.64
CA ALA A 399 7.30 2.02 26.38
C ALA A 399 6.26 2.82 27.19
N CYS A 400 5.07 3.05 26.62
CA CYS A 400 3.94 3.63 27.35
C CYS A 400 3.54 2.76 28.56
N MET A 401 3.42 1.45 28.37
CA MET A 401 3.08 0.52 29.45
C MET A 401 4.16 0.49 30.56
N VAL A 402 5.44 0.62 30.20
CA VAL A 402 6.54 0.77 31.15
C VAL A 402 6.41 2.08 31.94
N ASN A 403 6.07 3.20 31.28
CA ASN A 403 5.79 4.46 31.97
C ASN A 403 4.60 4.35 32.95
N VAL A 404 3.54 3.63 32.58
CA VAL A 404 2.43 3.34 33.51
C VAL A 404 2.92 2.51 34.70
N LEU A 405 3.71 1.47 34.46
CA LEU A 405 4.30 0.67 35.54
C LEU A 405 5.17 1.52 36.49
N LEU A 406 6.02 2.39 35.95
CA LEU A 406 6.85 3.32 36.75
C LEU A 406 6.00 4.21 37.66
N LYS A 407 4.93 4.78 37.12
CA LYS A 407 3.99 5.62 37.85
C LYS A 407 3.29 4.84 38.96
N ARG A 408 2.70 3.69 38.62
CA ARG A 408 1.82 2.94 39.53
C ARG A 408 2.57 2.15 40.61
N LYS A 409 3.71 1.56 40.27
CA LYS A 409 4.50 0.76 41.22
C LYS A 409 5.53 1.59 41.99
N TYR A 410 6.22 2.51 41.32
CA TYR A 410 7.38 3.20 41.88
C TYR A 410 7.11 4.67 42.22
N GLY A 411 5.95 5.23 41.84
CA GLY A 411 5.64 6.64 42.05
C GLY A 411 6.51 7.58 41.20
N ILE A 412 7.04 7.09 40.09
CA ILE A 412 7.96 7.82 39.22
C ILE A 412 7.18 8.38 38.03
N ALA A 413 7.36 9.67 37.76
CA ALA A 413 6.67 10.33 36.65
C ALA A 413 7.04 9.67 35.30
N PRO A 414 6.09 9.60 34.34
CA PRO A 414 6.36 9.14 32.98
C PRO A 414 7.56 9.85 32.36
N GLN A 415 8.39 9.10 31.63
CA GLN A 415 9.66 9.55 31.07
C GLN A 415 9.57 9.67 29.54
N LYS A 416 10.35 10.59 28.95
CA LYS A 416 10.48 10.72 27.50
C LYS A 416 11.03 9.43 26.89
N VAL A 417 10.47 9.03 25.75
CA VAL A 417 10.85 7.84 25.00
C VAL A 417 11.25 8.24 23.58
N VAL A 418 12.32 7.65 23.08
CA VAL A 418 12.75 7.78 21.68
C VAL A 418 12.85 6.40 21.05
N ILE A 419 12.24 6.21 19.88
CA ILE A 419 12.28 4.97 19.10
C ILE A 419 12.70 5.29 17.68
N ASN A 420 13.81 4.70 17.22
CA ASN A 420 14.18 4.78 15.81
C ASN A 420 13.49 3.66 15.02
N THR A 421 12.79 4.01 13.94
CA THR A 421 11.96 3.07 13.17
C THR A 421 12.78 2.02 12.41
N ASP A 422 13.98 2.37 11.93
CA ASP A 422 14.88 1.41 11.30
C ASP A 422 15.56 0.50 12.32
N HIS A 423 15.90 1.03 13.50
CA HIS A 423 16.37 0.21 14.61
C HIS A 423 15.29 -0.81 15.03
N ALA A 424 14.02 -0.38 15.11
CA ALA A 424 12.90 -1.25 15.45
C ALA A 424 12.74 -2.41 14.45
N CYS A 425 12.94 -2.17 13.15
CA CYS A 425 12.96 -3.23 12.14
C CYS A 425 14.05 -4.29 12.36
N LEU A 426 15.17 -3.93 13.00
CA LEU A 426 16.22 -4.91 13.30
C LEU A 426 15.76 -5.97 14.30
N MET A 427 14.67 -5.75 15.03
CA MET A 427 14.14 -6.71 16.00
C MET A 427 13.73 -8.03 15.35
N PHE A 428 13.01 -8.03 14.23
CA PHE A 428 12.66 -9.28 13.54
C PHE A 428 13.77 -9.79 12.61
N LEU A 429 14.91 -9.08 12.56
CA LEU A 429 16.13 -9.46 11.85
C LEU A 429 17.24 -9.96 12.79
N SER A 430 17.13 -9.75 14.11
CA SER A 430 18.23 -9.88 15.06
C SER A 430 18.83 -11.29 15.12
N TRP A 431 18.02 -12.32 14.88
CA TRP A 431 18.47 -13.71 14.78
C TRP A 431 19.53 -13.93 13.68
N ALA A 432 19.47 -13.18 12.58
CA ALA A 432 20.38 -13.28 11.46
C ALA A 432 21.55 -12.27 11.52
N LEU A 433 21.48 -11.28 12.42
CA LEU A 433 22.43 -10.16 12.49
C LEU A 433 23.46 -10.28 13.61
N SER A 434 23.22 -11.15 14.59
CA SER A 434 24.15 -11.33 15.71
C SER A 434 25.44 -12.01 15.25
N GLU A 435 26.57 -11.56 15.80
CA GLU A 435 27.91 -12.10 15.51
C GLU A 435 28.59 -12.51 16.82
N VAL A 436 29.31 -13.63 16.81
CA VAL A 436 30.11 -14.10 17.94
C VAL A 436 31.57 -14.22 17.53
N ASP A 437 32.48 -13.83 18.41
CA ASP A 437 33.91 -14.07 18.21
C ASP A 437 34.26 -15.52 18.59
N VAL A 438 34.73 -16.30 17.64
CA VAL A 438 35.27 -17.65 17.85
C VAL A 438 36.73 -17.65 17.43
N GLU A 439 37.64 -17.66 18.40
CA GLU A 439 39.09 -17.70 18.17
C GLU A 439 39.61 -16.54 17.28
N GLY A 440 39.06 -15.34 17.46
CA GLY A 440 39.42 -14.15 16.68
C GLY A 440 38.72 -14.05 15.32
N LYS A 441 37.81 -14.97 14.99
CA LYS A 441 36.96 -14.92 13.80
C LYS A 441 35.54 -14.50 14.15
N LYS A 442 34.98 -13.57 13.37
CA LYS A 442 33.57 -13.20 13.49
C LYS A 442 32.70 -14.25 12.81
N CYS A 443 31.88 -14.93 13.59
CA CYS A 443 30.98 -15.99 13.15
C CYS A 443 29.51 -15.55 13.32
N THR A 444 28.66 -15.96 12.39
CA THR A 444 27.19 -15.80 12.45
C THR A 444 26.53 -17.17 12.61
N VAL A 445 25.20 -17.20 12.74
CA VAL A 445 24.41 -18.45 12.76
C VAL A 445 24.60 -19.33 11.51
N TYR A 446 25.16 -18.77 10.43
CA TYR A 446 25.45 -19.49 9.19
C TYR A 446 26.89 -20.02 9.11
N SER A 447 27.76 -19.64 10.04
CA SER A 447 29.15 -20.07 10.06
C SER A 447 29.27 -21.51 10.59
N PRO A 448 30.07 -22.40 9.99
CA PRO A 448 30.24 -23.77 10.47
C PRO A 448 30.68 -23.86 11.94
N GLU A 449 31.49 -22.90 12.40
CA GLU A 449 32.01 -22.85 13.76
C GLU A 449 30.90 -22.60 14.81
N PHE A 450 29.77 -22.03 14.40
CA PHE A 450 28.65 -21.71 15.28
C PHE A 450 28.03 -22.96 15.92
N SER A 451 28.03 -24.09 15.21
CA SER A 451 27.44 -25.34 15.74
C SER A 451 28.18 -25.90 16.96
N ASN A 452 29.43 -25.47 17.19
CA ASN A 452 30.18 -25.86 18.39
C ASN A 452 29.66 -25.13 19.65
N LEU A 453 29.15 -23.90 19.49
CA LEU A 453 28.57 -23.12 20.58
C LEU A 453 27.10 -23.47 20.81
N PHE A 454 26.37 -23.74 19.73
CA PHE A 454 24.95 -24.07 19.73
C PHE A 454 24.71 -25.39 18.97
N PRO A 455 24.96 -26.55 19.60
CA PRO A 455 24.82 -27.85 18.95
C PRO A 455 23.37 -28.13 18.57
N SER A 456 23.15 -28.78 17.43
CA SER A 456 21.78 -29.10 16.98
C SER A 456 21.03 -29.98 17.99
N GLN A 457 19.78 -29.60 18.27
CA GLN A 457 18.85 -30.40 19.08
C GLN A 457 17.71 -30.96 18.23
N MET A 458 17.86 -31.00 16.92
CA MET A 458 16.85 -31.54 16.02
C MET A 458 16.89 -33.06 16.04
N LYS A 459 15.75 -33.72 16.31
CA LYS A 459 15.67 -35.18 16.38
C LYS A 459 15.68 -35.88 15.03
N ASP A 460 15.06 -35.26 14.04
CA ASP A 460 15.08 -35.79 12.67
C ASP A 460 16.46 -35.48 12.06
N PRO A 461 17.29 -36.48 11.73
CA PRO A 461 18.58 -36.25 11.10
C PRO A 461 18.47 -35.71 9.67
N HIS A 462 17.30 -35.83 9.04
CA HIS A 462 17.04 -35.41 7.66
C HIS A 462 16.36 -34.03 7.56
N HIS A 463 16.13 -33.34 8.67
CA HIS A 463 15.42 -32.05 8.70
C HIS A 463 16.06 -30.96 7.82
N GLN A 464 17.36 -31.05 7.54
CA GLN A 464 18.08 -30.08 6.69
C GLN A 464 18.17 -30.49 5.22
N LEU A 465 17.66 -31.67 4.82
CA LEU A 465 17.62 -32.02 3.41
C LEU A 465 16.80 -30.96 2.67
N PRO A 466 17.28 -30.39 1.55
CA PRO A 466 16.57 -29.33 0.83
C PRO A 466 15.13 -29.71 0.46
N HIS A 467 14.89 -30.99 0.15
CA HIS A 467 13.54 -31.51 -0.05
C HIS A 467 12.64 -31.40 1.20
N ASN A 468 13.16 -31.69 2.39
CA ASN A 468 12.36 -31.64 3.62
C ASN A 468 12.06 -30.19 4.01
N THR A 469 12.95 -29.26 3.71
CA THR A 469 12.71 -27.82 3.94
C THR A 469 11.71 -27.25 2.94
N ALA A 470 11.62 -27.79 1.72
CA ALA A 470 10.56 -27.48 0.76
C ALA A 470 9.14 -27.87 1.24
N CYS A 471 9.01 -28.72 2.25
CA CYS A 471 7.72 -29.03 2.86
C CYS A 471 7.00 -27.80 3.45
N THR A 472 7.76 -26.83 3.96
CA THR A 472 7.23 -25.56 4.45
C THR A 472 7.21 -24.55 3.31
N ASN A 473 6.09 -24.47 2.61
CA ASN A 473 5.95 -23.62 1.43
C ASN A 473 4.48 -23.46 1.01
N ILE A 474 4.22 -22.60 0.02
CA ILE A 474 2.91 -22.42 -0.60
C ILE A 474 2.87 -23.14 -1.95
N TYR A 475 1.81 -23.94 -2.15
CA TYR A 475 1.59 -24.69 -3.38
C TYR A 475 0.16 -24.50 -3.88
N LYS A 476 -0.02 -24.56 -5.20
CA LYS A 476 -1.33 -24.43 -5.85
C LYS A 476 -2.10 -25.76 -5.76
N THR A 477 -3.37 -25.68 -5.37
CA THR A 477 -4.28 -26.83 -5.24
C THR A 477 -5.04 -27.09 -6.53
N LYS A 478 -5.71 -28.24 -6.61
CA LYS A 478 -6.50 -28.67 -7.78
C LYS A 478 -7.59 -27.67 -8.17
N ASP A 479 -8.25 -27.07 -7.19
CA ASP A 479 -9.31 -26.07 -7.34
C ASP A 479 -8.77 -24.65 -7.61
N GLY A 480 -7.47 -24.51 -7.87
CA GLY A 480 -6.84 -23.25 -8.28
C GLY A 480 -6.50 -22.31 -7.12
N LYS A 481 -6.82 -22.68 -5.88
CA LYS A 481 -6.42 -21.94 -4.66
C LYS A 481 -4.96 -22.21 -4.30
N PHE A 482 -4.46 -21.49 -3.31
CA PHE A 482 -3.14 -21.71 -2.73
C PHE A 482 -3.26 -22.29 -1.32
N TYR A 483 -2.42 -23.27 -1.01
CA TYR A 483 -2.36 -23.91 0.29
C TYR A 483 -0.94 -23.85 0.83
N HIS A 484 -0.78 -23.36 2.06
CA HIS A 484 0.49 -23.36 2.76
C HIS A 484 0.64 -24.66 3.54
N THR A 485 1.53 -25.55 3.11
CA THR A 485 1.93 -26.72 3.88
C THR A 485 3.05 -26.34 4.86
N HIS A 486 3.13 -26.99 6.02
CA HIS A 486 4.21 -26.72 6.98
C HIS A 486 4.79 -28.01 7.55
N GLY A 487 6.13 -28.12 7.52
CA GLY A 487 6.88 -29.26 8.05
C GLY A 487 7.13 -29.21 9.56
N SER A 488 6.78 -28.11 10.23
CA SER A 488 7.04 -27.88 11.65
C SER A 488 8.54 -28.08 11.98
N LEU A 489 8.88 -28.87 12.99
CA LEU A 489 10.26 -29.30 13.29
C LEU A 489 10.54 -30.73 12.80
N ASP A 490 9.59 -31.35 12.09
CA ASP A 490 9.63 -32.72 11.58
C ASP A 490 8.57 -32.86 10.47
N SER A 491 9.03 -32.87 9.22
CA SER A 491 8.18 -32.87 8.02
C SER A 491 7.51 -34.22 7.76
N THR A 492 7.87 -35.28 8.48
CA THR A 492 7.43 -36.66 8.21
C THR A 492 5.93 -36.78 8.10
N GLN A 493 5.19 -36.13 9.00
CA GLN A 493 3.72 -36.23 9.03
C GLN A 493 3.06 -35.51 7.85
N THR A 494 3.55 -34.32 7.48
CA THR A 494 3.04 -33.57 6.33
C THR A 494 3.38 -34.30 5.02
N GLN A 495 4.57 -34.89 4.92
CA GLN A 495 4.98 -35.71 3.79
C GLN A 495 4.16 -37.00 3.69
N ALA A 496 3.91 -37.69 4.80
CA ALA A 496 3.06 -38.87 4.83
C ALA A 496 1.62 -38.57 4.36
N ALA A 497 1.06 -37.43 4.79
CA ALA A 497 -0.26 -36.98 4.33
C ALA A 497 -0.33 -36.78 2.81
N LEU A 498 0.75 -36.28 2.21
CA LEU A 498 0.87 -36.06 0.76
C LEU A 498 1.37 -37.28 -0.02
N GLY A 499 1.69 -38.40 0.65
CA GLY A 499 2.29 -39.57 0.02
C GLY A 499 3.71 -39.33 -0.52
N ILE A 500 4.47 -38.44 0.12
CA ILE A 500 5.85 -38.08 -0.25
C ILE A 500 6.81 -38.85 0.67
N PRO A 501 7.84 -39.54 0.14
CA PRO A 501 8.85 -40.20 0.96
C PRO A 501 9.70 -39.18 1.72
N HIS A 502 10.03 -39.49 2.98
CA HIS A 502 10.78 -38.58 3.86
C HIS A 502 12.24 -38.36 3.43
N VAL A 503 12.82 -39.33 2.74
CA VAL A 503 14.10 -39.18 2.04
C VAL A 503 13.80 -39.30 0.56
N TYR A 504 14.13 -38.24 -0.19
CA TYR A 504 13.82 -38.12 -1.60
C TYR A 504 15.02 -37.56 -2.34
N GLU A 505 15.41 -38.23 -3.43
CA GLU A 505 16.38 -37.73 -4.39
C GLU A 505 15.64 -37.22 -5.62
N ALA A 506 15.76 -35.92 -5.89
CA ALA A 506 15.19 -35.33 -7.10
C ALA A 506 15.85 -35.94 -8.34
N LYS A 507 15.06 -36.19 -9.39
CA LYS A 507 15.62 -36.67 -10.66
C LYS A 507 16.53 -35.58 -11.26
N PRO A 508 17.55 -35.95 -12.06
CA PRO A 508 18.39 -34.97 -12.74
C PRO A 508 17.55 -33.99 -13.56
N GLY A 509 17.60 -32.70 -13.21
CA GLY A 509 16.85 -31.62 -13.86
C GLY A 509 15.53 -31.22 -13.19
N ASP A 510 15.00 -32.02 -12.27
CA ASP A 510 13.79 -31.69 -11.51
C ASP A 510 14.12 -30.73 -10.35
N SER A 511 13.18 -29.85 -10.04
CA SER A 511 13.25 -28.99 -8.86
C SER A 511 12.88 -29.78 -7.59
N ILE A 512 13.52 -29.47 -6.46
CA ILE A 512 13.18 -30.05 -5.14
C ILE A 512 11.73 -29.78 -4.71
N TYR A 513 11.07 -28.78 -5.34
CA TYR A 513 9.68 -28.39 -5.08
C TYR A 513 8.67 -29.21 -5.90
N SER A 514 9.08 -29.82 -7.02
CA SER A 514 8.15 -30.37 -8.01
C SER A 514 7.29 -31.53 -7.49
N VAL A 515 7.81 -32.35 -6.59
CA VAL A 515 7.02 -33.42 -5.97
C VAL A 515 5.91 -32.86 -5.08
N TYR A 516 6.16 -31.77 -4.36
CA TYR A 516 5.14 -31.10 -3.55
C TYR A 516 4.10 -30.41 -4.43
N GLU A 517 4.53 -29.74 -5.49
CA GLU A 517 3.62 -29.14 -6.50
C GLU A 517 2.69 -30.21 -7.09
N GLU A 518 3.24 -31.35 -7.54
CA GLU A 518 2.47 -32.46 -8.10
C GLU A 518 1.46 -33.02 -7.09
N LYS A 519 1.89 -33.26 -5.85
CA LYS A 519 1.02 -33.85 -4.82
C LYS A 519 -0.05 -32.89 -4.35
N VAL A 520 0.28 -31.64 -4.05
CA VAL A 520 -0.71 -30.66 -3.60
C VAL A 520 -1.75 -30.36 -4.69
N ALA A 521 -1.33 -30.32 -5.97
CA ALA A 521 -2.24 -30.11 -7.10
C ALA A 521 -3.25 -31.27 -7.33
N GLN A 522 -3.13 -32.40 -6.61
CA GLN A 522 -4.09 -33.50 -6.67
C GLN A 522 -5.27 -33.32 -5.71
N HIS A 523 -5.20 -32.38 -4.77
CA HIS A 523 -6.21 -32.17 -3.73
C HIS A 523 -6.91 -30.82 -3.90
N ASP A 524 -8.21 -30.78 -3.61
CA ASP A 524 -8.94 -29.52 -3.41
C ASP A 524 -8.53 -28.92 -2.05
N ALA A 525 -8.42 -27.59 -1.97
CA ALA A 525 -7.87 -26.91 -0.79
C ALA A 525 -8.61 -27.28 0.52
N SER A 526 -9.94 -27.39 0.47
CA SER A 526 -10.75 -27.74 1.66
C SER A 526 -10.57 -29.18 2.15
N LEU A 527 -10.31 -30.12 1.24
CA LEU A 527 -10.03 -31.51 1.59
C LEU A 527 -8.62 -31.65 2.14
N LEU A 528 -7.65 -30.97 1.51
CA LEU A 528 -6.29 -30.92 1.99
C LEU A 528 -6.20 -30.28 3.38
N ASP A 529 -6.99 -29.23 3.63
CA ASP A 529 -7.03 -28.55 4.93
C ASP A 529 -7.44 -29.48 6.08
N LYS A 530 -8.47 -30.31 5.84
CA LYS A 530 -8.93 -31.33 6.79
C LYS A 530 -7.89 -32.45 6.96
N LEU A 531 -7.32 -32.94 5.85
CA LEU A 531 -6.32 -33.99 5.87
C LEU A 531 -5.10 -33.58 6.72
N ILE A 532 -4.54 -32.41 6.46
CA ILE A 532 -3.33 -31.93 7.15
C ILE A 532 -3.62 -31.61 8.62
N ASN A 533 -4.66 -30.80 8.89
CA ASN A 533 -4.90 -30.30 10.25
C ASN A 533 -5.64 -31.28 11.15
N ASP A 534 -6.66 -31.97 10.64
CA ASP A 534 -7.60 -32.73 11.47
C ASP A 534 -7.16 -34.20 11.58
N GLU A 535 -6.68 -34.79 10.49
CA GLU A 535 -6.21 -36.19 10.46
C GLU A 535 -4.74 -36.32 10.89
N TYR A 536 -3.82 -35.61 10.22
CA TYR A 536 -2.38 -35.70 10.49
C TYR A 536 -1.89 -34.74 11.59
N ARG A 537 -2.76 -33.82 12.05
CA ARG A 537 -2.45 -32.86 13.13
C ARG A 537 -1.17 -32.06 12.89
N GLN A 538 -0.95 -31.69 11.64
CA GLN A 538 0.11 -30.79 11.22
C GLN A 538 -0.43 -29.40 10.89
N ALA A 539 0.48 -28.43 10.89
CA ALA A 539 0.13 -27.07 10.54
C ALA A 539 -0.02 -26.94 9.02
N GLY A 540 -1.09 -26.31 8.59
CA GLY A 540 -1.35 -25.96 7.21
C GLY A 540 -2.57 -25.05 7.11
N THR A 541 -2.67 -24.27 6.06
CA THR A 541 -3.86 -23.44 5.82
C THR A 541 -4.06 -23.16 4.35
N ILE A 542 -5.32 -22.94 3.99
CA ILE A 542 -5.67 -22.25 2.75
C ILE A 542 -5.18 -20.81 2.87
N CYS A 543 -4.53 -20.30 1.82
CA CYS A 543 -4.15 -18.89 1.71
C CYS A 543 -5.41 -18.09 1.38
N GLN A 544 -5.89 -17.31 2.35
CA GLN A 544 -7.07 -16.47 2.17
C GLN A 544 -6.64 -15.11 1.62
N THR A 545 -7.57 -14.37 1.04
CA THR A 545 -7.49 -12.90 0.98
C THR A 545 -7.94 -12.29 2.31
N VAL A 546 -7.66 -11.00 2.52
CA VAL A 546 -8.10 -10.29 3.74
C VAL A 546 -9.62 -10.36 3.90
N ASP A 547 -10.38 -10.10 2.83
CA ASP A 547 -11.84 -10.13 2.87
C ASP A 547 -12.41 -11.53 3.14
N GLU A 548 -11.80 -12.58 2.55
CA GLU A 548 -12.19 -13.96 2.84
C GLU A 548 -11.92 -14.33 4.30
N TYR A 549 -10.77 -13.91 4.86
CA TYR A 549 -10.48 -14.12 6.28
C TYR A 549 -11.50 -13.41 7.18
N LEU A 550 -11.71 -12.10 6.99
CA LEU A 550 -12.63 -11.29 7.80
C LEU A 550 -14.08 -11.78 7.70
N SER A 551 -14.48 -12.33 6.55
CA SER A 551 -15.83 -12.89 6.35
C SER A 551 -15.97 -14.34 6.83
N SER A 552 -14.87 -15.05 7.09
CA SER A 552 -14.88 -16.41 7.62
C SER A 552 -15.44 -16.50 9.04
N GLU A 553 -15.89 -17.69 9.45
CA GLU A 553 -16.32 -17.94 10.83
C GLU A 553 -15.21 -17.65 11.85
N HIS A 554 -13.97 -17.98 11.50
CA HIS A 554 -12.81 -17.79 12.38
C HIS A 554 -12.41 -16.32 12.50
N GLY A 555 -12.40 -15.56 11.41
CA GLY A 555 -12.16 -14.11 11.44
C GLY A 555 -13.22 -13.37 12.25
N LYS A 556 -14.50 -13.67 12.02
CA LYS A 556 -15.61 -13.10 12.81
C LYS A 556 -15.52 -13.39 14.30
N ALA A 557 -15.10 -14.61 14.66
CA ALA A 557 -14.93 -14.98 16.06
C ALA A 557 -13.80 -14.19 16.76
N ASN A 558 -12.76 -13.78 16.03
CA ASN A 558 -11.63 -13.01 16.57
C ASN A 558 -11.74 -11.49 16.36
N ALA A 559 -12.77 -11.00 15.65
CA ALA A 559 -12.92 -9.59 15.30
C ALA A 559 -13.03 -8.62 16.50
N HIS A 560 -13.39 -9.14 17.68
CA HIS A 560 -13.49 -8.37 18.92
C HIS A 560 -12.16 -8.29 19.70
N VAL A 561 -11.10 -8.91 19.18
CA VAL A 561 -9.79 -8.99 19.84
C VAL A 561 -8.80 -8.05 19.18
N GLY A 562 -8.08 -7.27 20.01
CA GLY A 562 -6.95 -6.44 19.58
C GLY A 562 -5.67 -7.26 19.44
N LEU A 563 -4.60 -6.80 20.07
CA LEU A 563 -3.28 -7.47 20.04
C LEU A 563 -3.17 -8.63 21.05
N TYR A 564 -3.93 -8.56 22.15
CA TYR A 564 -4.00 -9.56 23.21
C TYR A 564 -5.29 -9.36 24.03
N GLU A 565 -5.64 -10.34 24.85
CA GLU A 565 -6.73 -10.27 25.83
C GLU A 565 -6.17 -10.44 27.25
N VAL A 566 -6.79 -9.78 28.23
CA VAL A 566 -6.43 -9.90 29.65
C VAL A 566 -7.66 -10.29 30.45
N HIS A 567 -7.58 -11.41 31.17
CA HIS A 567 -8.68 -11.96 31.95
C HIS A 567 -8.31 -12.01 33.44
N HIS A 568 -9.13 -11.40 34.29
CA HIS A 568 -8.97 -11.46 35.74
C HIS A 568 -9.57 -12.77 36.30
N VAL A 569 -8.81 -13.47 37.13
CA VAL A 569 -9.22 -14.64 37.90
C VAL A 569 -9.24 -14.25 39.38
N PRO A 570 -10.39 -13.77 39.91
CA PRO A 570 -10.47 -13.27 41.27
C PRO A 570 -10.26 -14.40 42.29
N ASN A 571 -9.53 -14.10 43.36
CA ASN A 571 -9.39 -14.97 44.51
C ASN A 571 -9.24 -14.09 45.77
N PRO A 572 -10.22 -14.06 46.69
CA PRO A 572 -10.18 -13.19 47.87
C PRO A 572 -8.98 -13.43 48.81
N SER A 573 -8.36 -14.60 48.76
CA SER A 573 -7.15 -14.90 49.54
C SER A 573 -5.87 -14.31 48.92
N GLN A 574 -5.89 -14.01 47.62
CA GLN A 574 -4.78 -13.43 46.88
C GLN A 574 -4.89 -11.90 46.86
N LYS A 575 -4.22 -11.24 47.80
CA LYS A 575 -4.34 -9.79 47.99
C LYS A 575 -3.64 -9.00 46.88
N PRO A 576 -4.10 -7.77 46.58
CA PRO A 576 -3.35 -6.81 45.76
C PRO A 576 -1.90 -6.71 46.21
N SER A 577 -0.98 -7.13 45.35
CA SER A 577 0.44 -7.17 45.68
C SER A 577 1.33 -7.17 44.44
N TRP A 578 2.38 -6.36 44.51
CA TRP A 578 3.48 -6.39 43.55
C TRP A 578 4.35 -7.64 43.75
N TRP A 579 5.22 -7.94 42.80
CA TRP A 579 6.23 -8.98 43.01
C TRP A 579 7.29 -8.54 44.04
N SER A 580 7.84 -9.51 44.75
CA SER A 580 8.82 -9.32 45.81
C SER A 580 10.22 -9.22 45.20
N THR A 581 11.09 -8.39 45.76
CA THR A 581 12.52 -8.44 45.46
C THR A 581 13.23 -9.41 46.41
N PRO A 582 14.36 -10.02 46.01
CA PRO A 582 15.16 -10.86 46.90
C PRO A 582 15.51 -10.14 48.22
N GLU A 583 15.49 -10.87 49.35
CA GLU A 583 15.85 -10.32 50.66
C GLU A 583 17.23 -9.64 50.62
N GLY A 584 17.32 -8.43 51.16
CA GLY A 584 18.55 -7.62 51.15
C GLY A 584 18.82 -6.82 49.86
N THR A 585 17.99 -6.95 48.82
CA THR A 585 18.08 -6.12 47.61
C THR A 585 16.96 -5.07 47.55
N ARG A 586 17.33 -3.81 47.28
CA ARG A 586 16.36 -2.73 47.07
C ARG A 586 15.78 -2.85 45.66
N ALA A 587 14.49 -2.60 45.52
CA ALA A 587 13.87 -2.40 44.22
C ALA A 587 14.66 -1.36 43.39
N ASP A 588 15.02 -1.73 42.16
CA ASP A 588 15.76 -0.88 41.24
C ASP A 588 14.83 -0.41 40.10
N PRO A 589 14.30 0.81 40.16
CA PRO A 589 13.41 1.33 39.13
C PRO A 589 14.13 1.60 37.80
N SER A 590 15.47 1.58 37.74
CA SER A 590 16.20 1.60 36.47
C SER A 590 16.04 0.30 35.67
N ARG A 591 15.64 -0.77 36.35
CA ARG A 591 15.31 -2.09 35.79
C ARG A 591 13.86 -2.41 36.18
N PRO A 592 12.84 -1.90 35.43
CA PRO A 592 11.44 -1.88 35.89
C PRO A 592 10.85 -3.22 36.33
N LEU A 593 11.36 -4.35 35.81
CA LEU A 593 10.93 -5.70 36.17
C LEU A 593 11.91 -6.45 37.09
N PHE A 594 12.89 -5.76 37.69
CA PHE A 594 13.83 -6.38 38.61
C PHE A 594 13.13 -7.11 39.76
N GLY A 595 13.60 -8.31 40.07
CA GLY A 595 13.01 -9.23 41.05
C GLY A 595 11.84 -10.07 40.53
N LEU A 596 11.28 -9.78 39.36
CA LEU A 596 10.20 -10.59 38.77
C LEU A 596 10.75 -11.94 38.32
N LYS A 597 10.16 -13.04 38.79
CA LYS A 597 10.52 -14.40 38.35
C LYS A 597 9.56 -14.90 37.27
N VAL A 598 10.10 -15.35 36.14
CA VAL A 598 9.33 -15.82 34.98
C VAL A 598 9.73 -17.25 34.62
N VAL A 599 8.79 -18.19 34.64
CA VAL A 599 8.98 -19.52 34.06
C VAL A 599 8.57 -19.49 32.60
N ASP A 600 9.51 -19.78 31.72
CA ASP A 600 9.34 -19.71 30.27
C ASP A 600 9.28 -21.14 29.68
N LEU A 601 8.08 -21.57 29.27
CA LEU A 601 7.79 -22.87 28.68
C LEU A 601 7.58 -22.74 27.16
N THR A 602 8.60 -22.23 26.46
CA THR A 602 8.47 -21.84 25.04
C THR A 602 9.63 -22.31 24.16
N ARG A 603 9.37 -22.34 22.84
CA ARG A 603 10.33 -22.65 21.77
C ARG A 603 10.06 -21.77 20.55
N ILE A 604 10.99 -21.75 19.60
CA ILE A 604 10.86 -21.02 18.32
C ILE A 604 11.00 -19.50 18.49
N ILE A 605 9.97 -18.67 18.23
CA ILE A 605 10.15 -17.21 18.13
C ILE A 605 9.10 -16.41 18.91
N ALA A 606 7.80 -16.57 18.63
CA ALA A 606 6.75 -15.72 19.21
C ALA A 606 6.75 -15.71 20.75
N ALA A 607 6.44 -16.86 21.37
CA ALA A 607 6.43 -16.95 22.83
C ALA A 607 7.81 -16.73 23.49
N PRO A 608 8.95 -17.20 22.95
CA PRO A 608 10.26 -16.83 23.48
C PRO A 608 10.52 -15.32 23.45
N THR A 609 10.01 -14.58 22.47
CA THR A 609 10.17 -13.13 22.43
C THR A 609 9.54 -12.46 23.66
N ILE A 610 8.40 -12.97 24.17
CA ILE A 610 7.77 -12.50 25.42
C ILE A 610 8.78 -12.53 26.58
N GLY A 611 9.42 -13.67 26.80
CA GLY A 611 10.41 -13.83 27.88
C GLY A 611 11.63 -12.93 27.70
N ARG A 612 12.11 -12.75 26.46
CA ARG A 612 13.25 -11.88 26.15
C ARG A 612 12.92 -10.42 26.46
N GLU A 613 11.74 -9.95 26.05
CA GLU A 613 11.27 -8.59 26.29
C GLU A 613 11.09 -8.30 27.80
N LEU A 614 10.57 -9.25 28.57
CA LEU A 614 10.51 -9.10 30.03
C LEU A 614 11.91 -9.09 30.67
N ALA A 615 12.84 -9.90 30.17
CA ALA A 615 14.22 -9.93 30.65
C ALA A 615 14.99 -8.63 30.32
N GLU A 616 14.72 -8.04 29.15
CA GLU A 616 15.27 -6.74 28.73
C GLU A 616 14.90 -5.62 29.74
N LEU A 617 13.74 -5.75 30.39
CA LEU A 617 13.26 -4.85 31.44
C LEU A 617 13.73 -5.20 32.86
N GLY A 618 14.42 -6.32 33.05
CA GLY A 618 14.95 -6.73 34.36
C GLY A 618 14.39 -8.01 34.95
N ALA A 619 13.42 -8.67 34.30
CA ALA A 619 12.89 -9.93 34.79
C ALA A 619 13.96 -11.04 34.78
N SER A 620 13.83 -11.96 35.74
CA SER A 620 14.66 -13.15 35.87
C SER A 620 13.92 -14.33 35.25
N VAL A 621 14.40 -14.79 34.09
CA VAL A 621 13.67 -15.75 33.26
C VAL A 621 14.35 -17.11 33.29
N MET A 622 13.62 -18.12 33.76
CA MET A 622 14.04 -19.52 33.75
C MET A 622 13.29 -20.24 32.63
N ARG A 623 13.97 -20.45 31.51
CA ARG A 623 13.42 -21.21 30.37
C ARG A 623 13.64 -22.69 30.58
N ILE A 624 12.57 -23.46 30.45
CA ILE A 624 12.56 -24.91 30.62
C ILE A 624 12.31 -25.60 29.28
N THR A 625 13.28 -26.40 28.86
CA THR A 625 13.16 -27.30 27.71
C THR A 625 13.45 -28.74 28.16
N SER A 626 13.51 -29.68 27.23
CA SER A 626 13.89 -31.07 27.50
C SER A 626 14.98 -31.49 26.52
N PRO A 627 15.93 -32.37 26.92
CA PRO A 627 16.86 -32.96 25.96
C PRO A 627 16.15 -33.85 24.93
N ASN A 628 14.90 -34.24 25.23
CA ASN A 628 14.09 -35.16 24.44
C ASN A 628 13.05 -34.47 23.56
N ILE A 629 13.20 -33.18 23.25
CA ILE A 629 12.34 -32.47 22.28
C ILE A 629 13.19 -31.71 21.26
N SER A 630 12.70 -31.58 20.03
CA SER A 630 13.38 -30.77 19.01
C SER A 630 13.33 -29.29 19.36
N ASP A 631 14.41 -28.56 19.14
CA ASP A 631 14.46 -27.10 19.31
C ASP A 631 15.51 -26.48 18.38
N MET A 632 15.20 -25.31 17.81
CA MET A 632 16.09 -24.62 16.86
C MET A 632 17.13 -23.77 17.63
N GLN A 633 18.26 -24.38 18.00
CA GLN A 633 19.30 -23.71 18.78
C GLN A 633 19.83 -22.38 18.18
N PRO A 634 19.95 -22.19 16.85
CA PRO A 634 20.38 -20.91 16.31
C PRO A 634 19.50 -19.72 16.72
N LEU A 635 18.19 -19.94 16.95
CA LEU A 635 17.29 -18.89 17.41
C LEU A 635 17.60 -18.48 18.86
N ASN A 636 18.09 -19.40 19.70
CA ASN A 636 18.44 -19.12 21.09
C ASN A 636 19.65 -18.17 21.22
N PHE A 637 20.42 -17.97 20.16
CA PHE A 637 21.51 -17.00 20.15
C PHE A 637 21.01 -15.55 20.25
N ASP A 638 19.81 -15.27 19.73
CA ASP A 638 19.11 -14.00 19.90
C ASP A 638 18.05 -14.08 21.02
N LEU A 639 17.21 -15.11 21.00
CA LEU A 639 16.05 -15.22 21.89
C LEU A 639 16.38 -15.69 23.32
N GLY A 640 17.61 -16.17 23.54
CA GLY A 640 18.11 -16.65 24.82
C GLY A 640 18.76 -15.57 25.69
N TRP A 641 18.92 -14.33 25.20
CA TRP A 641 19.43 -13.24 26.03
C TRP A 641 18.52 -12.98 27.23
N GLY A 642 19.14 -12.88 28.42
CA GLY A 642 18.42 -12.65 29.67
C GLY A 642 17.74 -13.90 30.27
N LYS A 643 17.97 -15.09 29.71
CA LYS A 643 17.32 -16.33 30.16
C LYS A 643 18.32 -17.39 30.58
N TRP A 644 18.07 -18.01 31.73
CA TRP A 644 18.65 -19.30 32.05
C TRP A 644 17.95 -20.39 31.25
N ASN A 645 18.69 -21.39 30.76
CA ASN A 645 18.14 -22.50 29.99
C ASN A 645 18.41 -23.82 30.70
N ALA A 646 17.37 -24.39 31.30
CA ALA A 646 17.45 -25.64 32.04
C ALA A 646 16.64 -26.77 31.37
N HIS A 647 17.05 -28.00 31.68
CA HIS A 647 16.35 -29.20 31.21
C HIS A 647 15.48 -29.82 32.29
N LEU A 648 14.22 -30.07 31.94
CA LEU A 648 13.28 -30.91 32.68
C LEU A 648 12.50 -31.76 31.67
N ASP A 649 12.57 -33.08 31.79
CA ASP A 649 11.76 -34.02 31.01
C ASP A 649 10.45 -34.33 31.75
N LEU A 650 9.34 -33.75 31.28
CA LEU A 650 8.04 -33.92 31.92
C LEU A 650 7.52 -35.37 31.92
N LYS A 651 8.17 -36.32 31.23
CA LYS A 651 7.90 -37.75 31.41
C LYS A 651 8.33 -38.25 32.78
N GLN A 652 9.37 -37.64 33.36
CA GLN A 652 9.89 -37.98 34.68
C GLN A 652 9.11 -37.26 35.77
N GLU A 653 8.68 -38.00 36.79
CA GLU A 653 7.90 -37.43 37.90
C GLU A 653 8.70 -36.42 38.72
N ALA A 654 9.99 -36.70 38.94
CA ALA A 654 10.91 -35.81 39.65
C ALA A 654 11.01 -34.43 38.95
N ASP A 655 11.11 -34.42 37.63
CA ASP A 655 11.20 -33.19 36.84
C ASP A 655 9.89 -32.42 36.83
N ARG A 656 8.73 -33.11 36.79
CA ARG A 656 7.43 -32.47 37.00
C ARG A 656 7.35 -31.83 38.38
N LYS A 657 7.85 -32.49 39.43
CA LYS A 657 7.89 -31.91 40.78
C LYS A 657 8.78 -30.67 40.81
N LYS A 658 9.95 -30.71 40.16
CA LYS A 658 10.87 -29.57 40.06
C LYS A 658 10.23 -28.37 39.34
N LEU A 659 9.53 -28.60 38.23
CA LEU A 659 8.80 -27.54 37.54
C LEU A 659 7.71 -26.93 38.43
N LYS A 660 6.96 -27.76 39.19
CA LYS A 660 5.97 -27.26 40.16
C LYS A 660 6.61 -26.37 41.23
N GLU A 661 7.81 -26.71 41.71
CA GLU A 661 8.55 -25.87 42.67
C GLU A 661 8.90 -24.51 42.06
N LEU A 662 9.43 -24.50 40.82
CA LEU A 662 9.73 -23.25 40.10
C LEU A 662 8.48 -22.37 39.92
N ILE A 663 7.36 -22.96 39.50
CA ILE A 663 6.10 -22.24 39.26
C ILE A 663 5.52 -21.67 40.56
N LYS A 664 5.62 -22.39 41.68
CA LYS A 664 5.15 -21.91 42.99
C LYS A 664 5.87 -20.65 43.46
N GLU A 665 7.10 -20.45 43.03
CA GLU A 665 7.89 -19.26 43.37
C GLU A 665 7.80 -18.14 42.34
N CYS A 666 7.38 -18.43 41.11
CA CYS A 666 7.37 -17.45 40.04
C CYS A 666 6.15 -16.51 40.08
N ASP A 667 6.25 -15.41 39.36
CA ASP A 667 5.20 -14.42 39.17
C ASP A 667 4.47 -14.56 37.84
N VAL A 668 5.18 -15.05 36.82
CA VAL A 668 4.68 -15.21 35.45
C VAL A 668 5.04 -16.60 34.93
N VAL A 669 4.09 -17.27 34.30
CA VAL A 669 4.36 -18.44 33.43
C VAL A 669 4.02 -18.05 32.00
N ILE A 670 4.93 -18.32 31.07
CA ILE A 670 4.70 -18.18 29.64
C ILE A 670 4.62 -19.57 29.03
N GLU A 671 3.56 -19.85 28.27
CA GLU A 671 3.35 -21.11 27.58
C GLU A 671 3.08 -20.84 26.09
N GLY A 672 3.80 -21.56 25.24
CA GLY A 672 3.67 -21.46 23.77
C GLY A 672 3.74 -22.83 23.10
N TYR A 673 3.28 -23.89 23.77
CA TYR A 673 3.12 -25.18 23.10
C TYR A 673 1.74 -25.25 22.44
N ARG A 674 1.56 -26.20 21.52
CA ARG A 674 0.28 -26.41 20.86
C ARG A 674 -0.85 -26.58 21.89
N PRO A 675 -2.05 -26.03 21.66
CA PRO A 675 -3.17 -26.10 22.59
C PRO A 675 -3.38 -27.51 23.16
N GLY A 676 -3.43 -27.59 24.49
CA GLY A 676 -3.66 -28.84 25.23
C GLY A 676 -2.43 -29.73 25.44
N VAL A 677 -1.25 -29.40 24.92
CA VAL A 677 -0.02 -30.19 25.18
C VAL A 677 0.38 -30.13 26.65
N MET A 678 0.46 -28.93 27.25
CA MET A 678 0.89 -28.80 28.65
C MET A 678 -0.15 -29.31 29.65
N LYS A 679 -1.44 -29.30 29.29
CA LYS A 679 -2.53 -29.91 30.07
C LYS A 679 -2.30 -31.41 30.29
N LYS A 680 -1.77 -32.14 29.30
CA LYS A 680 -1.45 -33.58 29.45
C LYS A 680 -0.43 -33.87 30.55
N TRP A 681 0.41 -32.88 30.86
CA TRP A 681 1.46 -32.98 31.87
C TRP A 681 1.07 -32.32 33.20
N GLY A 682 -0.14 -31.77 33.33
CA GLY A 682 -0.64 -31.09 34.52
C GLY A 682 -0.07 -29.67 34.69
N PHE A 683 0.21 -28.99 33.58
CA PHE A 683 0.71 -27.62 33.54
C PHE A 683 -0.09 -26.76 32.54
N GLY A 684 -1.36 -27.12 32.28
CA GLY A 684 -2.25 -26.22 31.56
C GLY A 684 -2.66 -25.01 32.42
N LYS A 685 -3.34 -24.05 31.80
CA LYS A 685 -3.87 -22.85 32.46
C LYS A 685 -4.57 -23.16 33.79
N GLU A 686 -5.57 -24.05 33.77
CA GLU A 686 -6.34 -24.40 34.99
C GLU A 686 -5.48 -25.11 36.03
N ASP A 687 -4.53 -25.95 35.61
CA ASP A 687 -3.63 -26.67 36.51
C ASP A 687 -2.71 -25.69 37.26
N ILE A 688 -2.17 -24.69 36.55
CA ILE A 688 -1.29 -23.67 37.14
C ILE A 688 -2.07 -22.77 38.09
N LEU A 689 -3.26 -22.29 37.69
CA LEU A 689 -4.10 -21.47 38.57
C LEU A 689 -4.45 -22.21 39.86
N LYS A 690 -4.82 -23.49 39.76
CA LYS A 690 -5.07 -24.35 40.93
C LYS A 690 -3.81 -24.57 41.77
N MET A 691 -2.65 -24.74 41.14
CA MET A 691 -1.38 -24.95 41.85
C MET A 691 -1.01 -23.78 42.76
N VAL A 692 -1.45 -22.56 42.42
CA VAL A 692 -1.15 -21.33 43.15
C VAL A 692 -2.32 -20.79 43.97
N GLU A 693 -3.46 -21.47 44.01
CA GLU A 693 -4.71 -20.95 44.60
C GLU A 693 -4.55 -20.53 46.07
N GLY A 694 -3.70 -21.22 46.83
CA GLY A 694 -3.42 -20.94 48.24
C GLY A 694 -2.27 -19.96 48.51
N ARG A 695 -1.64 -19.39 47.47
CA ARG A 695 -0.61 -18.34 47.64
C ARG A 695 -1.24 -17.02 48.07
N GLU A 696 -0.52 -16.22 48.85
CA GLU A 696 -0.96 -14.85 49.20
C GLU A 696 -1.00 -13.90 47.98
N LYS A 697 -0.21 -14.23 46.95
CA LYS A 697 -0.10 -13.48 45.69
C LYS A 697 -0.40 -14.42 44.53
N GLY A 698 -1.32 -14.02 43.65
CA GLY A 698 -1.67 -14.77 42.45
C GLY A 698 -0.60 -14.71 41.36
N ILE A 699 -0.87 -15.33 40.23
CA ILE A 699 0.07 -15.49 39.12
C ILE A 699 -0.45 -14.82 37.84
N VAL A 700 0.46 -14.45 36.94
CA VAL A 700 0.13 -14.12 35.54
C VAL A 700 0.46 -15.33 34.68
N TYR A 701 -0.51 -15.84 33.93
CA TYR A 701 -0.32 -16.92 32.95
C TYR A 701 -0.47 -16.34 31.54
N VAL A 702 0.60 -16.36 30.75
CA VAL A 702 0.61 -15.88 29.37
C VAL A 702 0.55 -17.08 28.43
N HIS A 703 -0.41 -17.05 27.52
CA HIS A 703 -0.77 -18.16 26.65
C HIS A 703 -0.67 -17.71 25.19
N GLU A 704 0.24 -18.33 24.44
CA GLU A 704 0.51 -17.96 23.05
C GLU A 704 0.17 -19.10 22.10
N ASN A 705 -0.54 -18.80 21.00
CA ASN A 705 -0.76 -19.76 19.92
C ASN A 705 -0.88 -19.06 18.54
N CYS A 706 -1.12 -19.84 17.48
CA CYS A 706 -1.30 -19.27 16.14
C CYS A 706 -2.70 -18.67 15.90
N TYR A 707 -3.76 -19.40 16.20
CA TYR A 707 -5.11 -19.09 15.69
C TYR A 707 -5.95 -18.18 16.59
N GLY A 708 -5.51 -17.90 17.81
CA GLY A 708 -6.32 -17.29 18.86
C GLY A 708 -7.08 -18.32 19.69
N TRP A 709 -7.87 -17.81 20.63
CA TRP A 709 -8.64 -18.62 21.59
C TRP A 709 -10.12 -18.66 21.26
N ASN A 710 -10.51 -17.96 20.20
CA ASN A 710 -11.87 -17.87 19.72
C ASN A 710 -12.00 -18.55 18.33
N GLY A 711 -13.21 -19.01 18.02
CA GLY A 711 -13.54 -19.58 16.70
C GLY A 711 -13.16 -21.05 16.51
N PRO A 712 -13.58 -21.63 15.37
CA PRO A 712 -13.50 -23.06 15.12
C PRO A 712 -12.07 -23.58 14.96
N LEU A 713 -11.08 -22.74 14.66
CA LEU A 713 -9.70 -23.18 14.40
C LEU A 713 -8.77 -23.07 15.62
N SER A 714 -9.27 -22.62 16.77
CA SER A 714 -8.50 -22.38 18.01
C SER A 714 -7.73 -23.59 18.55
N TYR A 715 -8.10 -24.81 18.16
CA TYR A 715 -7.40 -26.04 18.57
C TYR A 715 -6.20 -26.41 17.69
N ARG A 716 -6.05 -25.78 16.52
CA ARG A 716 -5.07 -26.16 15.50
C ARG A 716 -3.66 -25.72 15.86
N SER A 717 -2.68 -26.44 15.32
CA SER A 717 -1.28 -25.99 15.35
C SER A 717 -1.02 -24.97 14.25
N GLY A 718 -0.14 -24.01 14.50
CA GLY A 718 0.27 -23.05 13.47
C GLY A 718 1.64 -22.45 13.75
N TRP A 719 2.04 -21.59 12.82
CA TRP A 719 3.35 -20.92 12.70
C TRP A 719 3.08 -19.55 12.07
N GLN A 720 4.05 -18.63 12.12
CA GLN A 720 3.87 -17.32 11.48
C GLN A 720 3.40 -17.46 10.03
N GLN A 721 4.04 -18.28 9.19
CA GLN A 721 3.70 -18.35 7.77
C GLN A 721 2.26 -18.85 7.54
N ILE A 722 1.75 -19.65 8.49
CA ILE A 722 0.36 -20.07 8.51
C ILE A 722 -0.56 -18.90 8.86
N SER A 723 -0.22 -18.10 9.87
CA SER A 723 -0.98 -16.90 10.20
C SER A 723 -0.99 -15.89 9.04
N ASP A 724 0.17 -15.63 8.45
CA ASP A 724 0.35 -14.71 7.32
C ASP A 724 -0.52 -15.15 6.12
N ALA A 725 -0.53 -16.45 5.80
CA ALA A 725 -1.38 -17.01 4.75
C ALA A 725 -2.88 -16.99 5.10
N HIS A 726 -3.22 -17.29 6.35
CA HIS A 726 -4.60 -17.39 6.80
C HIS A 726 -5.30 -16.03 6.90
N CYS A 727 -4.58 -14.98 7.29
CA CYS A 727 -5.10 -13.63 7.49
C CYS A 727 -5.03 -12.74 6.24
N GLY A 728 -4.50 -13.24 5.12
CA GLY A 728 -4.45 -12.50 3.86
C GLY A 728 -3.14 -11.75 3.57
N VAL A 729 -2.17 -11.80 4.47
CA VAL A 729 -0.86 -11.14 4.31
C VAL A 729 -0.12 -11.70 3.10
N SER A 730 -0.10 -13.02 2.93
CA SER A 730 0.59 -13.68 1.81
C SER A 730 -0.04 -13.37 0.44
N MET A 731 -1.37 -13.32 0.36
CA MET A 731 -2.07 -12.94 -0.87
C MET A 731 -1.85 -11.46 -1.21
N GLY A 732 -1.90 -10.57 -0.22
CA GLY A 732 -1.60 -9.15 -0.44
C GLY A 732 -0.17 -8.92 -0.92
N TYR A 733 0.81 -9.67 -0.37
CA TYR A 733 2.20 -9.52 -0.77
C TYR A 733 2.45 -9.95 -2.22
N GLY A 734 1.90 -11.09 -2.66
CA GLY A 734 2.03 -11.53 -4.06
C GLY A 734 1.36 -10.56 -5.04
N ARG A 735 0.16 -10.07 -4.72
CA ARG A 735 -0.56 -9.06 -5.52
C ARG A 735 0.21 -7.76 -5.63
N ALA A 736 0.86 -7.33 -4.57
CA ALA A 736 1.68 -6.11 -4.58
C ALA A 736 2.89 -6.21 -5.52
N MET A 737 3.38 -7.42 -5.81
CA MET A 737 4.44 -7.68 -6.79
C MET A 737 3.91 -7.94 -8.22
N GLY A 738 2.59 -7.84 -8.44
CA GLY A 738 1.99 -7.96 -9.78
C GLY A 738 1.48 -9.35 -10.16
N HIS A 739 1.32 -10.27 -9.20
CA HIS A 739 0.80 -11.62 -9.45
C HIS A 739 -0.39 -11.95 -8.55
N ASP A 740 -1.42 -12.63 -9.08
CA ASP A 740 -2.55 -13.12 -8.27
C ASP A 740 -2.23 -14.49 -7.65
N GLU A 741 -1.21 -14.50 -6.80
CA GLU A 741 -0.78 -15.68 -6.05
C GLU A 741 -0.36 -15.33 -4.63
N ALA A 742 -0.40 -16.32 -3.72
CA ALA A 742 0.07 -16.14 -2.36
C ALA A 742 1.58 -16.33 -2.27
N VAL A 743 2.28 -15.38 -1.67
CA VAL A 743 3.74 -15.44 -1.46
C VAL A 743 4.03 -15.31 0.02
N THR A 744 4.89 -16.18 0.57
CA THR A 744 5.28 -16.11 1.99
C THR A 744 5.99 -14.77 2.27
N PRO A 745 5.45 -13.94 3.19
CA PRO A 745 6.10 -12.69 3.59
C PRO A 745 7.49 -12.93 4.19
N VAL A 746 8.30 -11.90 4.18
CA VAL A 746 9.72 -12.00 4.55
C VAL A 746 9.94 -11.74 6.02
N PHE A 747 10.95 -12.42 6.57
CA PHE A 747 11.36 -12.37 7.98
C PHE A 747 10.27 -12.81 8.99
N PRO A 748 10.65 -13.25 10.19
CA PRO A 748 9.70 -13.66 11.22
C PRO A 748 9.01 -12.45 11.91
N ASN A 749 8.51 -11.48 11.14
CA ASN A 749 7.89 -10.25 11.67
C ASN A 749 6.71 -10.53 12.62
N SER A 750 5.73 -11.34 12.18
CA SER A 750 4.54 -11.63 12.99
C SER A 750 4.89 -12.33 14.30
N ASP A 751 5.88 -13.23 14.31
CA ASP A 751 6.36 -13.88 15.53
C ASP A 751 6.89 -12.84 16.55
N TYR A 752 7.82 -11.97 16.14
CA TYR A 752 8.39 -10.96 17.05
C TYR A 752 7.36 -9.94 17.53
N CYS A 753 6.45 -9.49 16.65
CA CYS A 753 5.39 -8.57 17.00
C CYS A 753 4.38 -9.19 17.98
N THR A 754 3.97 -10.45 17.77
CA THR A 754 3.11 -11.19 18.71
C THR A 754 3.79 -11.37 20.06
N GLY A 755 5.10 -11.67 20.08
CA GLY A 755 5.84 -11.78 21.33
C GLY A 755 5.99 -10.45 22.08
N ALA A 756 6.21 -9.34 21.37
CA ALA A 756 6.22 -8.02 21.97
C ALA A 756 4.83 -7.66 22.55
N ALA A 757 3.75 -7.94 21.82
CA ALA A 757 2.38 -7.78 22.32
C ALA A 757 2.10 -8.62 23.58
N GLY A 758 2.55 -9.88 23.60
CA GLY A 758 2.42 -10.75 24.78
C GLY A 758 3.16 -10.22 26.00
N ALA A 759 4.34 -9.62 25.83
CA ALA A 759 5.06 -8.96 26.91
C ALA A 759 4.31 -7.74 27.45
N ILE A 760 3.69 -6.95 26.58
CA ILE A 760 2.86 -5.80 26.98
C ILE A 760 1.65 -6.28 27.79
N GLY A 761 0.94 -7.31 27.32
CA GLY A 761 -0.17 -7.93 28.04
C GLY A 761 0.25 -8.46 29.42
N ALA A 762 1.44 -9.07 29.52
CA ALA A 762 2.01 -9.51 30.79
C ALA A 762 2.27 -8.34 31.75
N ILE A 763 2.81 -7.21 31.25
CA ILE A 763 3.04 -6.01 32.07
C ILE A 763 1.71 -5.41 32.53
N GLN A 764 0.71 -5.32 31.65
CA GLN A 764 -0.63 -4.87 32.02
C GLN A 764 -1.22 -5.76 33.12
N ALA A 765 -1.18 -7.08 32.95
CA ALA A 765 -1.67 -8.03 33.94
C ALA A 765 -0.93 -7.93 35.29
N LEU A 766 0.38 -7.64 35.26
CA LEU A 766 1.16 -7.41 36.49
C LEU A 766 0.76 -6.11 37.21
N ILE A 767 0.48 -5.04 36.47
CA ILE A 767 -0.06 -3.78 37.01
C ILE A 767 -1.42 -4.04 37.67
N GLU A 768 -2.34 -4.67 36.93
CA GLU A 768 -3.68 -4.95 37.44
C GLU A 768 -3.67 -5.91 38.63
N ARG A 769 -2.79 -6.91 38.65
CA ARG A 769 -2.59 -7.79 39.82
C ARG A 769 -2.10 -7.04 41.04
N GLY A 770 -1.20 -6.06 40.85
CA GLY A 770 -0.70 -5.19 41.90
C GLY A 770 -1.81 -4.43 42.63
N GLU A 771 -2.91 -4.14 41.93
CA GLU A 771 -4.00 -3.29 42.41
C GLU A 771 -5.26 -4.07 42.82
N LYS A 772 -5.59 -5.12 42.07
CA LYS A 772 -6.83 -5.90 42.23
C LYS A 772 -6.63 -7.21 42.97
N GLY A 773 -5.39 -7.72 43.04
CA GLY A 773 -5.12 -9.07 43.54
C GLY A 773 -5.67 -10.15 42.61
N GLY A 774 -5.75 -11.39 43.10
CA GLY A 774 -6.09 -12.55 42.25
C GLY A 774 -4.98 -12.91 41.25
N SER A 775 -5.35 -13.72 40.26
CA SER A 775 -4.48 -14.14 39.14
C SER A 775 -4.98 -13.57 37.82
N PHE A 776 -4.15 -13.58 36.79
CA PHE A 776 -4.51 -13.06 35.47
C PHE A 776 -4.07 -14.02 34.36
N VAL A 777 -4.87 -14.09 33.31
CA VAL A 777 -4.57 -14.83 32.09
C VAL A 777 -4.42 -13.84 30.96
N VAL A 778 -3.33 -13.93 30.20
CA VAL A 778 -3.06 -13.11 29.02
C VAL A 778 -3.07 -14.04 27.82
N ASP A 779 -4.01 -13.83 26.93
CA ASP A 779 -4.22 -14.64 25.74
C ASP A 779 -3.73 -13.83 24.53
N VAL A 780 -2.71 -14.34 23.84
CA VAL A 780 -2.06 -13.68 22.69
C VAL A 780 -1.90 -14.66 21.53
N ALA A 781 -1.96 -14.18 20.29
CA ALA A 781 -1.82 -15.06 19.13
C ALA A 781 -1.22 -14.40 17.89
N LEU A 782 -0.66 -15.21 16.99
CA LEU A 782 -0.18 -14.74 15.68
C LEU A 782 -1.32 -14.11 14.87
N ASN A 783 -2.49 -14.74 14.83
CA ASN A 783 -3.65 -14.18 14.13
C ASN A 783 -4.13 -12.86 14.74
N TYR A 784 -3.94 -12.62 16.04
CA TYR A 784 -4.31 -11.34 16.65
C TYR A 784 -3.44 -10.21 16.08
N TYR A 785 -2.12 -10.45 15.98
CA TYR A 785 -1.22 -9.52 15.31
C TYR A 785 -1.54 -9.39 13.82
N SER A 786 -1.66 -10.49 13.07
CA SER A 786 -1.90 -10.45 11.63
C SER A 786 -3.23 -9.79 11.28
N GLN A 787 -4.29 -10.02 12.06
CA GLN A 787 -5.58 -9.33 11.94
C GLN A 787 -5.42 -7.83 12.20
N TRP A 788 -4.68 -7.43 13.24
CA TRP A 788 -4.38 -6.03 13.53
C TRP A 788 -3.52 -5.37 12.44
N LEU A 789 -2.56 -6.11 11.87
CA LEU A 789 -1.75 -5.66 10.74
C LEU A 789 -2.64 -5.35 9.54
N VAL A 790 -3.53 -6.26 9.13
CA VAL A 790 -4.37 -6.04 7.93
C VAL A 790 -5.50 -5.05 8.16
N SER A 791 -6.03 -4.94 9.38
CA SER A 791 -7.19 -4.10 9.71
C SER A 791 -6.83 -2.69 10.16
N SER A 792 -5.76 -2.55 10.95
CA SER A 792 -5.38 -1.28 11.60
C SER A 792 -4.13 -0.64 11.00
N CYS A 793 -3.15 -1.45 10.56
CA CYS A 793 -1.95 -0.93 9.92
C CYS A 793 -2.15 -0.75 8.42
N GLY A 794 -2.62 -1.80 7.74
CA GLY A 794 -2.80 -1.84 6.29
C GLY A 794 -1.49 -1.89 5.49
N GLU A 795 -1.63 -1.76 4.19
CA GLU A 795 -0.52 -1.65 3.23
C GLU A 795 -0.03 -0.20 3.14
N TYR A 796 1.16 -0.01 2.58
CA TYR A 796 1.64 1.29 2.14
C TYR A 796 0.76 1.84 1.00
N PRO A 797 0.58 3.17 0.91
CA PRO A 797 0.03 3.78 -0.30
C PRO A 797 0.80 3.32 -1.54
N LYS A 798 0.12 3.16 -2.68
CA LYS A 798 0.69 2.58 -3.90
C LYS A 798 1.99 3.26 -4.33
N GLU A 799 2.08 4.59 -4.24
CA GLU A 799 3.29 5.34 -4.59
C GLU A 799 4.47 5.08 -3.63
N VAL A 800 4.18 4.92 -2.33
CA VAL A 800 5.20 4.58 -1.32
C VAL A 800 5.70 3.16 -1.56
N TRP A 801 4.81 2.19 -1.75
CA TRP A 801 5.21 0.82 -2.10
C TRP A 801 6.04 0.79 -3.38
N LYS A 802 5.59 1.46 -4.44
CA LYS A 802 6.29 1.52 -5.72
C LYS A 802 7.70 2.08 -5.57
N SER A 803 7.86 3.18 -4.82
CA SER A 803 9.17 3.79 -4.54
C SER A 803 10.12 2.80 -3.85
N VAL A 804 9.66 2.13 -2.80
CA VAL A 804 10.46 1.14 -2.06
C VAL A 804 10.79 -0.07 -2.94
N TRP A 805 9.80 -0.60 -3.67
CA TRP A 805 9.99 -1.73 -4.57
C TRP A 805 11.01 -1.40 -5.67
N GLU A 806 10.93 -0.21 -6.27
CA GLU A 806 11.87 0.31 -7.28
C GLU A 806 13.29 0.48 -6.74
N LYS A 807 13.43 1.07 -5.54
CA LYS A 807 14.71 1.22 -4.84
C LYS A 807 15.44 -0.12 -4.64
N HIS A 808 14.69 -1.21 -4.48
CA HIS A 808 15.24 -2.56 -4.32
C HIS A 808 15.37 -3.35 -5.63
N GLY A 809 15.13 -2.72 -6.78
CA GLY A 809 15.27 -3.35 -8.10
C GLY A 809 14.08 -4.23 -8.49
N LYS A 810 12.90 -3.96 -7.93
CA LYS A 810 11.64 -4.67 -8.17
C LYS A 810 11.75 -6.19 -7.96
N PRO A 811 12.20 -6.66 -6.77
CA PRO A 811 12.24 -8.09 -6.51
C PRO A 811 10.83 -8.69 -6.67
N VAL A 812 10.76 -9.80 -7.40
CA VAL A 812 9.54 -10.59 -7.57
C VAL A 812 9.81 -11.97 -7.01
N PHE A 813 8.93 -12.41 -6.12
CA PHE A 813 8.94 -13.74 -5.54
C PHE A 813 7.63 -14.44 -5.89
N HIS A 814 7.69 -15.76 -6.00
CA HIS A 814 6.57 -16.61 -6.34
C HIS A 814 6.12 -17.46 -5.16
N HIS A 815 4.97 -18.10 -5.28
CA HIS A 815 4.40 -18.93 -4.20
C HIS A 815 5.36 -20.01 -3.66
N LYS A 816 6.28 -20.50 -4.49
CA LYS A 816 7.28 -21.50 -4.13
C LYS A 816 8.56 -20.94 -3.49
N ASP A 817 8.74 -19.63 -3.47
CA ASP A 817 9.92 -18.99 -2.89
C ASP A 817 9.73 -18.86 -1.38
N ASN A 818 10.14 -19.90 -0.65
CA ASN A 818 10.06 -19.91 0.81
C ASN A 818 11.14 -19.01 1.46
N MET A 819 11.10 -18.89 2.79
CA MET A 819 12.05 -18.06 3.54
C MET A 819 13.53 -18.43 3.35
N GLN A 820 13.88 -19.65 2.94
CA GLN A 820 15.27 -20.00 2.64
C GLN A 820 15.79 -19.30 1.38
N VAL A 821 14.89 -18.95 0.46
CA VAL A 821 15.16 -18.20 -0.75
C VAL A 821 15.02 -16.70 -0.49
N THR A 822 13.91 -16.28 0.11
CA THR A 822 13.56 -14.85 0.21
C THR A 822 14.41 -14.09 1.24
N VAL A 823 14.77 -14.71 2.37
CA VAL A 823 15.54 -14.03 3.43
C VAL A 823 16.96 -13.66 2.98
N PRO A 824 17.79 -14.56 2.42
CA PRO A 824 19.11 -14.18 1.93
C PRO A 824 19.06 -13.15 0.82
N ALA A 825 18.11 -13.29 -0.12
CA ALA A 825 17.94 -12.35 -1.23
C ALA A 825 17.62 -10.94 -0.73
N LEU A 826 16.61 -10.79 0.13
CA LEU A 826 16.24 -9.49 0.67
C LEU A 826 17.28 -8.92 1.61
N LEU A 827 17.91 -9.73 2.46
CA LEU A 827 18.97 -9.23 3.34
C LEU A 827 20.15 -8.67 2.52
N GLY A 828 20.47 -9.29 1.38
CA GLY A 828 21.44 -8.76 0.42
C GLY A 828 21.02 -7.41 -0.16
N LEU A 829 19.75 -7.28 -0.57
CA LEU A 829 19.19 -6.03 -1.09
C LEU A 829 19.15 -4.91 -0.04
N LEU A 830 18.80 -5.23 1.21
CA LEU A 830 18.79 -4.27 2.32
C LEU A 830 20.21 -3.75 2.59
N LYS A 831 21.19 -4.64 2.73
CA LYS A 831 22.60 -4.24 2.94
C LYS A 831 23.14 -3.36 1.83
N LYS A 832 22.68 -3.58 0.58
CA LYS A 832 23.10 -2.81 -0.59
C LYS A 832 22.39 -1.45 -0.70
N ASN A 833 21.07 -1.42 -0.55
CA ASN A 833 20.25 -0.27 -0.93
C ASN A 833 19.73 0.54 0.26
N THR A 834 19.75 -0.02 1.47
CA THR A 834 19.37 0.64 2.74
C THR A 834 20.42 0.41 3.84
N PRO A 835 21.71 0.70 3.60
CA PRO A 835 22.79 0.40 4.56
C PRO A 835 22.64 1.13 5.90
N HIS A 836 21.93 2.27 5.93
CA HIS A 836 21.64 3.03 7.15
C HIS A 836 20.78 2.26 8.16
N MET A 837 19.99 1.26 7.73
CA MET A 837 19.29 0.36 8.66
C MET A 837 20.26 -0.40 9.57
N PHE A 838 21.49 -0.64 9.10
CA PHE A 838 22.52 -1.39 9.82
C PHE A 838 23.55 -0.47 10.48
N ASP A 839 23.15 0.77 10.81
CA ASP A 839 24.02 1.73 11.49
C ASP A 839 24.66 1.11 12.74
N ALA A 840 25.98 1.30 12.88
CA ALA A 840 26.74 0.69 13.96
C ALA A 840 26.22 1.09 15.36
N SER A 841 25.58 2.26 15.49
CA SER A 841 25.01 2.74 16.75
C SER A 841 23.84 1.89 17.24
N PHE A 842 23.15 1.15 16.36
CA PHE A 842 22.08 0.21 16.69
C PHE A 842 22.58 -1.12 17.27
N PHE A 843 23.90 -1.33 17.27
CA PHE A 843 24.52 -2.55 17.78
C PHE A 843 25.42 -2.25 18.97
N GLU A 844 25.63 -3.28 19.77
CA GLU A 844 26.59 -3.27 20.86
C GLU A 844 27.34 -4.60 20.92
N THR A 845 28.52 -4.59 21.52
CA THR A 845 29.28 -5.80 21.80
C THR A 845 29.25 -6.05 23.30
N ARG A 846 28.73 -7.22 23.69
CA ARG A 846 28.61 -7.65 25.08
C ARG A 846 29.48 -8.88 25.31
N TYR A 847 30.19 -8.90 26.43
CA TYR A 847 30.87 -10.14 26.84
C TYR A 847 29.85 -11.12 27.40
N ASN A 848 29.71 -12.27 26.75
CA ASN A 848 28.84 -13.35 27.16
C ASN A 848 29.65 -14.33 28.01
N LYS A 849 29.44 -14.28 29.32
CA LYS A 849 30.17 -15.12 30.29
C LYS A 849 29.83 -16.60 30.14
N ALA A 850 28.59 -16.95 29.78
CA ALA A 850 28.18 -18.33 29.57
C ALA A 850 28.88 -18.99 28.37
N LEU A 851 29.14 -18.21 27.31
CA LEU A 851 29.89 -18.66 26.13
C LEU A 851 31.41 -18.42 26.25
N GLY A 852 31.86 -17.62 27.21
CA GLY A 852 33.27 -17.25 27.38
C GLY A 852 33.83 -16.34 26.28
N THR A 853 32.97 -15.62 25.56
CA THR A 853 33.37 -14.78 24.41
C THR A 853 32.46 -13.56 24.23
N SER A 854 32.86 -12.62 23.38
CA SER A 854 32.07 -11.43 23.03
C SER A 854 31.09 -11.72 21.91
N VAL A 855 29.88 -11.17 22.06
CA VAL A 855 28.80 -11.24 21.07
C VAL A 855 28.39 -9.83 20.70
N ARG A 856 28.37 -9.53 19.40
CA ARG A 856 27.75 -8.33 18.83
C ARG A 856 26.28 -8.62 18.56
N THR A 857 25.40 -7.81 19.13
CA THR A 857 23.93 -7.95 19.04
C THR A 857 23.28 -6.57 18.84
N THR A 858 22.02 -6.55 18.44
CA THR A 858 21.19 -5.33 18.41
C THR A 858 20.98 -4.80 19.83
N LYS A 859 20.99 -3.48 20.01
CA LYS A 859 20.64 -2.82 21.26
C LYS A 859 19.14 -2.92 21.55
N PRO A 860 18.70 -2.65 22.79
CA PRO A 860 17.29 -2.40 23.08
C PRO A 860 16.71 -1.28 22.19
N ILE A 861 15.53 -1.53 21.61
CA ILE A 861 14.90 -0.60 20.66
C ILE A 861 14.43 0.69 21.33
N VAL A 862 13.83 0.56 22.51
CA VAL A 862 13.25 1.67 23.26
C VAL A 862 14.36 2.39 24.03
N ASN A 863 14.49 3.70 23.82
CA ASN A 863 15.47 4.52 24.53
C ASN A 863 14.78 5.54 25.45
N PHE A 864 15.26 5.66 26.68
CA PHE A 864 14.81 6.65 27.66
C PHE A 864 15.95 7.66 27.91
N PRO A 865 16.17 8.65 27.01
CA PRO A 865 17.41 9.43 26.97
C PRO A 865 17.71 10.20 28.27
N ASP A 866 16.67 10.79 28.86
CA ASP A 866 16.75 11.56 30.11
C ASP A 866 16.13 10.78 31.30
N GLY A 867 15.79 9.51 31.07
CA GLY A 867 15.11 8.66 32.02
C GLY A 867 16.05 7.90 32.95
N ILE A 868 15.45 7.21 33.92
CA ILE A 868 16.20 6.31 34.81
C ILE A 868 16.26 4.89 34.25
N VAL A 869 15.33 4.53 33.36
CA VAL A 869 15.22 3.18 32.80
C VAL A 869 16.42 2.85 31.94
N LYS A 870 17.04 1.72 32.23
CA LYS A 870 18.19 1.16 31.53
C LYS A 870 17.84 -0.25 31.06
N LEU A 871 17.45 -0.35 29.79
CA LEU A 871 17.14 -1.62 29.16
C LEU A 871 18.42 -2.42 28.91
N GLY A 872 18.33 -3.74 29.02
CA GLY A 872 19.46 -4.64 28.87
C GLY A 872 19.21 -6.01 29.48
N PHE A 873 20.19 -6.91 29.34
CA PHE A 873 20.08 -8.29 29.79
C PHE A 873 21.04 -8.54 30.95
N ASN A 874 20.55 -9.20 32.00
CA ASN A 874 21.38 -9.52 33.17
C ASN A 874 22.35 -10.68 32.89
N VAL A 875 21.97 -11.58 31.98
CA VAL A 875 22.68 -12.83 31.70
C VAL A 875 22.74 -13.10 30.18
N GLY A 876 23.81 -13.71 29.67
CA GLY A 876 24.09 -13.87 28.22
C GLY A 876 23.28 -14.95 27.47
N CYS A 877 23.17 -14.95 26.15
CA CYS A 877 22.54 -16.09 25.46
C CYS A 877 23.35 -17.40 25.63
N ARG A 878 22.69 -18.57 25.55
CA ARG A 878 23.34 -19.89 25.75
C ARG A 878 22.51 -21.03 25.14
N PRO A 879 23.11 -22.20 24.83
CA PRO A 879 22.36 -23.36 24.38
C PRO A 879 21.47 -23.95 25.48
N ASN A 880 20.60 -24.87 25.11
CA ASN A 880 19.74 -25.57 26.07
C ASN A 880 20.55 -26.43 27.07
N GLY A 881 20.04 -26.53 28.30
CA GLY A 881 20.55 -27.45 29.31
C GLY A 881 21.81 -27.00 30.06
N VAL A 882 22.23 -25.75 29.89
CA VAL A 882 23.41 -25.18 30.56
C VAL A 882 23.15 -24.93 32.05
N ASP A 883 21.94 -24.52 32.40
CA ASP A 883 21.58 -24.12 33.76
C ASP A 883 20.81 -25.21 34.51
N LYS A 884 20.93 -25.25 35.84
CA LYS A 884 20.04 -26.04 36.70
C LYS A 884 18.68 -25.39 36.81
N ALA A 885 17.64 -26.22 36.89
CA ALA A 885 16.25 -25.81 37.06
C ALA A 885 15.94 -25.33 38.51
N GLN A 886 16.60 -24.26 38.96
CA GLN A 886 16.40 -23.64 40.27
C GLN A 886 16.65 -22.12 40.21
N TRP A 887 15.98 -21.36 41.08
CA TRP A 887 16.26 -19.93 41.22
C TRP A 887 17.58 -19.74 41.99
N PRO A 888 18.55 -18.96 41.46
CA PRO A 888 19.73 -18.61 42.24
C PRO A 888 19.35 -17.65 43.38
N ALA A 889 20.15 -17.64 44.45
CA ALA A 889 19.95 -16.71 45.57
C ALA A 889 20.13 -15.25 45.12
N ASP A 890 21.16 -15.00 44.30
CA ASP A 890 21.35 -13.74 43.57
C ASP A 890 20.81 -13.88 42.15
N LEU A 891 19.75 -13.14 41.83
CA LEU A 891 19.12 -13.13 40.51
C LEU A 891 19.99 -12.49 39.42
N MET A 892 21.14 -11.91 39.77
CA MET A 892 22.18 -11.45 38.84
C MET A 892 23.23 -12.53 38.52
N THR A 893 23.07 -13.74 39.06
CA THR A 893 23.96 -14.88 38.78
C THR A 893 23.91 -15.24 37.30
N GLU A 894 25.05 -15.21 36.61
CA GLU A 894 25.13 -15.50 35.17
C GLU A 894 24.69 -16.94 34.84
N VAL A 895 25.31 -17.92 35.50
CA VAL A 895 25.14 -19.36 35.25
C VAL A 895 24.68 -20.04 36.53
N VAL A 896 23.58 -20.78 36.48
CA VAL A 896 23.06 -21.53 37.63
C VAL A 896 23.65 -22.94 37.61
N ALA A 897 24.82 -23.09 38.23
CA ALA A 897 25.64 -24.29 38.20
C ALA A 897 25.10 -25.47 39.00
#